data_AF-A0A7K5S4V4-F1
#
_entry.id   AF-A0A7K5S4V4-F1
#
_cell.length_a   1.000
_cell.length_b   1.000
_cell.length_c   1.000
_cell.angle_alpha   90.00
_cell.angle_beta   90.00
_cell.angle_gamma   90.00
#
_symmetry.space_group_name_H-M   'P 1'
#
loop_
_entity.id
_entity.type
_entity.pdbx_description
1 polymer ?
#
loop_
_entity_poly.entity_id
_entity_poly.type
_entity_poly.pdbx_seq_one_letter_code
_entity_poly.pdbx_strand_id
1 'polypeptide(L)'
;TGAQQSATVANPASGASPDLLPHFQLEPEDVYIVKNKAVSLACRATPATQIYFKCNGEWVHQGDHVTQHSTNRSTGLPVMEVRIEVTRQQVEKIFGLEEYWCQCVAWSSSGTTKSQKAFVRIAYLRKNFEQEPTAREVSIEQGIVLPCRPPEGIPPAEVEWLRNEELVDPALDANVYVTPEHSLVLRQARLADTANYTCVAKNIVARRRSASAAITVYVNGGWSTWTQWSGCSTSCGRGWQKRSRTCTNPTPLNGGAFCEGQNVQKTACTTLCPVDGAWSEWSKWSECGAECTHWRSRECSEPAPRNGGRDCHGPELDTRNCTSELCTHAAPGAEDVALYVGLVAVAVCLVLLLLVGVLVYCRKKGGLDADVADSSILTAGFQPVSIKPSKADNPSLLTIQPDLSTTTMTYQGSLCPRQDGPAKLQLPNGHLLSPLGAGRHTLHHSSPAAEGADFVARLSTQSYFRSLPRGTNNMAYGTFNFLGGRLMIPNTGISLLIPPDAIPRGKIYEVYLTLHKQEEVRLPLAGCQTLLSPIVSCGPPGVLLTRPAILAMGHCVEASAENWSIRLKKQSCEGTWEDVLQLGAEPCTELYYCQLEAQACYVFTEQLGRFALVGESLSMAASKRLKLVLFAPAACPSLEYNIRVYCLSDTQDVLKEVIQLEKQLGGQLIGAPRVLHFKDSYHNLRLSIHDMPSSLWKSKLLASYQEIPFYHIWSGLQPFLHCTFTLERLSTSTCELACKIWVWQVEGDGQSFTVNFNIAKDTRFSDWLVPDEVGTPALVGPSAFKIPFLIRQKIISSLDPPGTRGADWRTLAQKLNLDSHLSFFASKASPTAMILNLWEARHFPNGNLSQLAAAVAEIGKQDGALFSEAEC
;
A
#
# COMPACT_ATOMS: atom_id res chain seq x y z
N THR A 1 -19.88 -42.20 80.71
CA THR A 1 -19.01 -43.39 80.73
C THR A 1 -19.88 -44.56 80.30
N GLY A 2 -19.89 -45.02 79.05
CA GLY A 2 -18.77 -45.41 78.19
C GLY A 2 -18.68 -46.93 78.19
N ALA A 3 -19.49 -47.61 77.38
CA ALA A 3 -19.26 -48.97 76.86
C ALA A 3 -20.40 -49.38 75.92
N GLN A 4 -20.07 -49.70 74.67
CA GLN A 4 -20.93 -50.32 73.67
C GLN A 4 -20.31 -51.68 73.32
N GLN A 5 -21.05 -52.78 73.49
CA GLN A 5 -20.72 -54.09 72.94
C GLN A 5 -21.98 -54.80 72.41
N SER A 6 -21.79 -55.42 71.24
CA SER A 6 -22.43 -56.60 70.63
C SER A 6 -23.95 -56.69 70.40
N ALA A 7 -24.30 -56.62 69.11
CA ALA A 7 -24.84 -57.70 68.28
C ALA A 7 -26.17 -58.44 68.62
N THR A 8 -27.05 -58.40 67.60
CA THR A 8 -27.90 -59.48 66.99
C THR A 8 -29.28 -59.88 67.56
N VAL A 9 -30.28 -59.76 66.65
CA VAL A 9 -31.41 -60.68 66.34
C VAL A 9 -32.58 -60.69 67.35
N ALA A 10 -33.88 -60.64 66.99
CA ALA A 10 -34.62 -60.43 65.74
C ALA A 10 -36.12 -60.18 66.03
N ASN A 11 -36.83 -59.73 64.99
CA ASN A 11 -38.26 -59.92 64.68
C ASN A 11 -39.34 -59.08 65.40
N PRO A 12 -40.55 -58.97 64.82
CA PRO A 12 -40.91 -58.87 63.40
C PRO A 12 -42.04 -57.83 63.16
N ALA A 13 -42.43 -57.72 61.88
CA ALA A 13 -43.69 -57.19 61.38
C ALA A 13 -43.90 -55.66 61.36
N SER A 14 -44.04 -55.13 60.14
CA SER A 14 -45.37 -54.70 59.69
C SER A 14 -45.30 -54.41 58.19
N GLY A 15 -46.25 -54.99 57.45
CA GLY A 15 -46.52 -54.58 56.08
C GLY A 15 -47.00 -53.15 56.08
N ALA A 16 -46.23 -52.29 55.42
CA ALA A 16 -46.67 -51.03 54.85
C ALA A 16 -45.71 -50.78 53.69
N SER A 17 -46.06 -51.27 52.49
CA SER A 17 -45.40 -50.80 51.28
C SER A 17 -45.62 -49.28 51.23
N PRO A 18 -44.58 -48.45 51.32
CA PRO A 18 -44.78 -47.01 51.26
C PRO A 18 -45.37 -46.68 49.89
N ASP A 19 -46.46 -45.91 49.88
CA ASP A 19 -47.08 -45.40 48.68
C ASP A 19 -46.10 -44.49 47.93
N LEU A 20 -45.23 -45.09 47.12
CA LEU A 20 -44.16 -44.41 46.41
C LEU A 20 -44.57 -44.23 44.95
N LEU A 21 -44.62 -42.97 44.53
CA LEU A 21 -44.67 -42.62 43.11
C LEU A 21 -43.40 -43.14 42.40
N PRO A 22 -43.47 -43.48 41.10
CA PRO A 22 -42.30 -43.95 40.38
C PRO A 22 -41.22 -42.85 40.30
N HIS A 23 -39.99 -43.20 40.62
CA HIS A 23 -38.83 -42.35 40.45
C HIS A 23 -37.99 -42.82 39.26
N PHE A 24 -37.64 -41.92 38.35
CA PHE A 24 -36.80 -42.24 37.19
C PHE A 24 -35.33 -42.43 37.62
N GLN A 25 -34.76 -43.58 37.28
CA GLN A 25 -33.32 -43.87 37.41
C GLN A 25 -32.57 -43.49 36.13
N LEU A 26 -33.24 -43.59 34.98
CA LEU A 26 -32.75 -43.16 33.67
C LEU A 26 -33.89 -42.44 32.97
N GLU A 27 -33.72 -41.14 32.76
CA GLU A 27 -34.62 -40.36 31.92
C GLU A 27 -34.13 -40.38 30.47
N PRO A 28 -35.04 -40.27 29.48
CA PRO A 28 -34.63 -40.18 28.09
C PRO A 28 -33.88 -38.87 27.84
N GLU A 29 -32.82 -38.94 27.02
CA GLU A 29 -32.00 -37.80 26.59
C GLU A 29 -32.22 -37.47 25.12
N ASP A 30 -31.83 -36.26 24.71
CA ASP A 30 -31.88 -35.82 23.32
C ASP A 30 -30.98 -36.71 22.45
N VAL A 31 -31.52 -37.21 21.34
CA VAL A 31 -30.82 -38.11 20.42
C VAL A 31 -30.88 -37.60 18.99
N TYR A 32 -29.83 -37.90 18.23
CA TYR A 32 -29.67 -37.38 16.89
C TYR A 32 -29.59 -38.50 15.85
N ILE A 33 -30.45 -38.43 14.84
CA ILE A 33 -30.48 -39.37 13.73
C ILE A 33 -29.38 -39.00 12.74
N VAL A 34 -28.34 -39.83 12.64
CA VAL A 34 -27.26 -39.65 11.67
C VAL A 34 -27.53 -40.51 10.44
N LYS A 35 -27.61 -39.88 9.27
CA LYS A 35 -27.96 -40.51 7.98
C LYS A 35 -29.38 -41.13 8.03
N ASN A 36 -29.51 -42.46 8.02
CA ASN A 36 -30.79 -43.19 8.05
C ASN A 36 -30.85 -44.22 9.19
N LYS A 37 -29.93 -44.17 10.15
CA LYS A 37 -29.91 -45.13 11.26
C LYS A 37 -30.93 -44.72 12.33
N ALA A 38 -31.86 -45.60 12.68
CA ALA A 38 -32.81 -45.38 13.76
C ALA A 38 -32.09 -45.22 15.10
N VAL A 39 -32.67 -44.43 16.00
CA VAL A 39 -32.13 -44.13 17.33
C VAL A 39 -33.06 -44.68 18.40
N SER A 40 -32.49 -45.21 19.49
CA SER A 40 -33.26 -45.78 20.60
C SER A 40 -33.34 -44.79 21.77
N LEU A 41 -34.55 -44.53 22.25
CA LEU A 41 -34.78 -43.84 23.53
C LEU A 41 -34.97 -44.88 24.62
N ALA A 42 -34.33 -44.68 25.77
CA ALA A 42 -34.44 -45.56 26.93
C ALA A 42 -34.98 -44.80 28.15
N CYS A 43 -35.80 -45.47 28.95
CA CYS A 43 -36.36 -44.92 30.17
C CYS A 43 -36.46 -46.01 31.23
N ARG A 44 -36.03 -45.70 32.46
CA ARG A 44 -36.02 -46.65 33.57
C ARG A 44 -36.54 -46.01 34.85
N ALA A 45 -37.46 -46.66 35.54
CA ALA A 45 -38.05 -46.15 36.78
C ALA A 45 -38.27 -47.24 37.86
N THR A 46 -38.35 -46.80 39.12
CA THR A 46 -38.63 -47.63 40.30
C THR A 46 -39.41 -46.86 41.38
N PRO A 47 -40.38 -47.46 42.09
CA PRO A 47 -41.10 -48.67 41.70
C PRO A 47 -41.96 -48.41 40.46
N ALA A 48 -41.85 -49.27 39.45
CA ALA A 48 -42.63 -49.12 38.21
C ALA A 48 -43.32 -50.44 37.82
N THR A 49 -44.63 -50.37 37.62
CA THR A 49 -45.46 -51.49 37.13
C THR A 49 -45.65 -51.41 35.61
N GLN A 50 -45.74 -50.20 35.06
CA GLN A 50 -45.85 -49.92 33.64
C GLN A 50 -45.05 -48.67 33.28
N ILE A 51 -44.47 -48.67 32.07
CA ILE A 51 -43.80 -47.50 31.48
C ILE A 51 -44.21 -47.43 30.01
N TYR A 52 -44.63 -46.24 29.56
CA TYR A 52 -44.98 -45.96 28.16
C TYR A 52 -44.37 -44.65 27.70
N PHE A 53 -44.08 -44.56 26.40
CA PHE A 53 -43.64 -43.33 25.76
C PHE A 53 -44.80 -42.58 25.12
N LYS A 54 -44.79 -41.26 25.31
CA LYS A 54 -45.69 -40.31 24.66
C LYS A 54 -44.87 -39.38 23.78
N CYS A 55 -44.99 -39.52 22.47
CA CYS A 55 -44.25 -38.71 21.49
C CYS A 55 -45.18 -37.72 20.79
N ASN A 56 -44.82 -36.42 20.81
CA ASN A 56 -45.60 -35.31 20.26
C ASN A 56 -47.09 -35.30 20.64
N GLY A 57 -47.41 -35.72 21.87
CA GLY A 57 -48.78 -35.74 22.37
C GLY A 57 -49.55 -37.05 22.15
N GLU A 58 -49.03 -38.00 21.36
CA GLU A 58 -49.63 -39.31 21.12
C GLU A 58 -48.88 -40.44 21.83
N TRP A 59 -49.61 -41.48 22.25
CA TRP A 59 -49.01 -42.67 22.86
C TRP A 59 -48.39 -43.57 21.79
N VAL A 60 -47.15 -44.00 22.01
CA VAL A 60 -46.48 -44.96 21.11
C VAL A 60 -47.18 -46.32 21.24
N HIS A 61 -47.25 -47.09 20.14
CA HIS A 61 -47.95 -48.37 20.14
C HIS A 61 -47.21 -49.40 21.02
N GLN A 62 -47.95 -50.26 21.73
CA GLN A 62 -47.36 -51.24 22.66
C GLN A 62 -46.38 -52.20 21.97
N GLY A 63 -46.61 -52.53 20.69
CA GLY A 63 -45.71 -53.37 19.90
C GLY A 63 -44.33 -52.78 19.64
N ASP A 64 -44.17 -51.46 19.75
CA ASP A 64 -42.90 -50.76 19.54
C ASP A 64 -42.10 -50.59 20.85
N HIS A 65 -42.65 -51.05 21.98
CA HIS A 65 -42.01 -50.98 23.30
C HIS A 65 -41.22 -52.25 23.60
N VAL A 66 -39.91 -52.12 23.71
CA VAL A 66 -39.02 -53.19 24.19
C VAL A 66 -38.86 -53.04 25.69
N THR A 67 -39.52 -53.93 26.44
CA THR A 67 -39.60 -53.87 27.91
C THR A 67 -38.67 -54.87 28.58
N GLN A 68 -37.96 -54.43 29.62
CA GLN A 68 -37.12 -55.26 30.47
C GLN A 68 -37.52 -55.09 31.95
N HIS A 69 -37.84 -56.19 32.62
CA HIS A 69 -38.21 -56.22 34.03
C HIS A 69 -37.02 -56.64 34.88
N SER A 70 -36.77 -55.91 35.96
CA SER A 70 -35.77 -56.26 36.97
C SER A 70 -36.26 -55.91 38.37
N THR A 71 -35.64 -56.47 39.40
CA THR A 71 -35.96 -56.15 40.80
C THR A 71 -34.75 -55.49 41.42
N ASN A 72 -34.95 -54.39 42.13
CA ASN A 72 -33.84 -53.69 42.75
C ASN A 72 -33.24 -54.54 43.88
N ARG A 73 -31.95 -54.87 43.78
CA ARG A 73 -31.25 -55.73 44.75
C ARG A 73 -31.19 -55.13 46.16
N SER A 74 -31.27 -53.81 46.31
CA SER A 74 -31.19 -53.14 47.63
C SER A 74 -32.54 -52.87 48.28
N THR A 75 -33.61 -52.67 47.50
CA THR A 75 -34.93 -52.27 48.02
C THR A 75 -36.05 -53.30 47.78
N GLY A 76 -35.82 -54.33 46.95
CA GLY A 76 -36.83 -55.33 46.60
C GLY A 76 -37.98 -54.81 45.72
N LEU A 77 -37.93 -53.53 45.32
CA LEU A 77 -38.96 -52.88 44.52
C LEU A 77 -38.85 -53.24 43.02
N PRO A 78 -39.96 -53.27 42.28
CA PRO A 78 -39.98 -53.57 40.85
C PRO A 78 -39.38 -52.41 40.04
N VAL A 79 -38.40 -52.73 39.19
CA VAL A 79 -37.72 -51.79 38.30
C VAL A 79 -38.06 -52.17 36.86
N MET A 80 -38.53 -51.21 36.09
CA MET A 80 -38.87 -51.43 34.70
C MET A 80 -38.02 -50.51 33.82
N GLU A 81 -37.45 -51.07 32.76
CA GLU A 81 -36.75 -50.33 31.70
C GLU A 81 -37.48 -50.57 30.39
N VAL A 82 -37.75 -49.50 29.65
CA VAL A 82 -38.46 -49.54 28.37
C VAL A 82 -37.66 -48.78 27.34
N ARG A 83 -37.55 -49.35 26.14
CA ARG A 83 -36.89 -48.76 24.98
C ARG A 83 -37.84 -48.67 23.79
N ILE A 84 -37.74 -47.58 23.04
CA ILE A 84 -38.44 -47.40 21.76
C ILE A 84 -37.43 -47.02 20.68
N GLU A 85 -37.66 -47.46 19.44
CA GLU A 85 -36.88 -47.03 18.28
C GLU A 85 -37.61 -45.95 17.50
N VAL A 86 -36.92 -44.85 17.22
CA VAL A 86 -37.42 -43.74 16.41
C VAL A 86 -36.65 -43.71 15.10
N THR A 87 -37.39 -43.81 13.99
CA THR A 87 -36.86 -43.81 12.63
C THR A 87 -36.89 -42.41 12.02
N ARG A 88 -36.06 -42.18 11.00
CA ARG A 88 -36.01 -40.89 10.29
C ARG A 88 -37.35 -40.50 9.67
N GLN A 89 -38.08 -41.47 9.11
CA GLN A 89 -39.37 -41.23 8.46
C GLN A 89 -40.43 -40.71 9.44
N GLN A 90 -40.41 -41.17 10.70
CA GLN A 90 -41.31 -40.68 11.74
C GLN A 90 -41.04 -39.22 12.09
N VAL A 91 -39.78 -38.80 12.08
CA VAL A 91 -39.37 -37.42 12.36
C VAL A 91 -39.68 -36.50 11.17
N GLU A 92 -39.40 -36.93 9.94
CA GLU A 92 -39.68 -36.14 8.71
C GLU A 92 -41.19 -35.95 8.44
N LYS A 93 -42.04 -36.86 8.91
CA LYS A 93 -43.50 -36.78 8.72
C LYS A 93 -44.14 -35.61 9.48
N ILE A 94 -43.46 -35.07 10.49
CA ILE A 94 -43.91 -33.88 11.22
C ILE A 94 -43.47 -32.64 10.46
N PHE A 95 -44.30 -32.22 9.50
CA PHE A 95 -44.08 -31.00 8.72
C PHE A 95 -44.51 -29.76 9.52
N GLY A 96 -43.54 -29.11 10.19
CA GLY A 96 -43.61 -27.68 10.55
C GLY A 96 -43.97 -27.31 12.00
N LEU A 97 -43.20 -26.34 12.51
CA LEU A 97 -43.24 -25.60 13.79
C LEU A 97 -42.86 -26.31 15.09
N GLU A 98 -43.16 -27.60 15.29
CA GLU A 98 -42.81 -28.30 16.53
C GLU A 98 -41.68 -29.33 16.35
N GLU A 99 -40.71 -29.34 17.27
CA GLU A 99 -39.63 -30.33 17.30
C GLU A 99 -40.16 -31.69 17.75
N TYR A 100 -39.70 -32.79 17.14
CA TYR A 100 -40.12 -34.13 17.54
C TYR A 100 -39.62 -34.45 18.95
N TRP A 101 -40.52 -34.54 19.93
CA TRP A 101 -40.19 -34.85 21.32
C TRP A 101 -40.91 -36.10 21.82
N CYS A 102 -40.27 -36.81 22.74
CA CYS A 102 -40.83 -37.96 23.45
C CYS A 102 -40.70 -37.76 24.96
N GLN A 103 -41.75 -38.11 25.69
CA GLN A 103 -41.78 -38.07 27.15
C GLN A 103 -42.15 -39.45 27.68
N CYS A 104 -41.40 -39.92 28.67
CA CYS A 104 -41.66 -41.17 29.33
C CYS A 104 -42.66 -40.96 30.47
N VAL A 105 -43.63 -41.87 30.61
CA VAL A 105 -44.61 -41.87 31.70
C VAL A 105 -44.50 -43.21 32.42
N ALA A 106 -44.32 -43.18 33.74
CA ALA A 106 -44.22 -44.36 34.58
C ALA A 106 -45.42 -44.43 35.55
N TRP A 107 -45.87 -45.65 35.84
CA TRP A 107 -46.96 -45.95 36.78
C TRP A 107 -46.47 -46.80 37.94
N SER A 108 -46.97 -46.51 39.15
CA SER A 108 -46.89 -47.38 40.33
C SER A 108 -48.30 -47.62 40.89
N SER A 109 -48.41 -48.38 41.98
CA SER A 109 -49.66 -48.55 42.73
C SER A 109 -50.23 -47.23 43.27
N SER A 110 -49.40 -46.19 43.40
CA SER A 110 -49.74 -44.95 44.09
C SER A 110 -49.93 -43.76 43.14
N GLY A 111 -49.62 -43.90 41.84
CA GLY A 111 -49.86 -42.85 40.85
C GLY A 111 -48.90 -42.89 39.65
N THR A 112 -48.75 -41.74 38.98
CA THR A 112 -47.92 -41.59 37.77
C THR A 112 -46.94 -40.45 37.87
N THR A 113 -45.78 -40.60 37.23
CA THR A 113 -44.78 -39.55 37.07
C THR A 113 -44.34 -39.47 35.61
N LYS A 114 -44.02 -38.26 35.16
CA LYS A 114 -43.56 -37.97 33.79
C LYS A 114 -42.10 -37.54 33.82
N SER A 115 -41.32 -38.01 32.86
CA SER A 115 -39.92 -37.61 32.71
C SER A 115 -39.78 -36.24 32.05
N GLN A 116 -38.55 -35.74 31.93
CA GLN A 116 -38.22 -34.70 30.96
C GLN A 116 -38.57 -35.11 29.51
N LYS A 117 -38.74 -34.12 28.63
CA LYS A 117 -38.93 -34.33 27.19
C LYS A 117 -37.57 -34.53 26.53
N ALA A 118 -37.43 -35.61 25.78
CA ALA A 118 -36.27 -35.88 24.93
C ALA A 118 -36.59 -35.52 23.48
N PHE A 119 -35.75 -34.70 22.85
CA PHE A 119 -35.90 -34.27 21.47
C PHE A 119 -35.13 -35.18 20.53
N VAL A 120 -35.79 -35.62 19.45
CA VAL A 120 -35.19 -36.42 18.39
C VAL A 120 -35.02 -35.54 17.15
N ARG A 121 -33.77 -35.23 16.79
CA ARG A 121 -33.47 -34.33 15.67
C ARG A 121 -32.65 -35.04 14.60
N ILE A 122 -32.80 -34.60 13.35
CA ILE A 122 -31.98 -35.10 12.24
C ILE A 122 -30.64 -34.38 12.27
N ALA A 123 -29.56 -35.14 12.43
CA ALA A 123 -28.24 -34.58 12.52
C ALA A 123 -27.76 -34.08 11.15
N TYR A 124 -27.30 -32.83 11.09
CA TYR A 124 -26.65 -32.31 9.89
C TYR A 124 -25.60 -31.26 10.25
N LEU A 125 -24.69 -31.03 9.30
CA LEU A 125 -23.70 -29.96 9.36
C LEU A 125 -23.51 -29.39 7.96
N ARG A 126 -23.76 -28.09 7.77
CA ARG A 126 -23.54 -27.41 6.49
C ARG A 126 -22.07 -27.44 6.08
N LYS A 127 -21.81 -27.18 4.80
CA LYS A 127 -20.43 -27.17 4.25
C LYS A 127 -19.73 -25.84 4.49
N ASN A 128 -20.44 -24.73 4.32
CA ASN A 128 -19.88 -23.39 4.33
C ASN A 128 -19.89 -22.85 5.76
N PHE A 129 -18.76 -22.27 6.19
CA PHE A 129 -18.70 -21.52 7.44
C PHE A 129 -19.48 -20.21 7.31
N GLU A 130 -20.09 -19.75 8.41
CA GLU A 130 -20.75 -18.44 8.45
C GLU A 130 -19.73 -17.30 8.48
N GLN A 131 -18.63 -17.51 9.20
CA GLN A 131 -17.51 -16.56 9.25
C GLN A 131 -16.19 -17.31 9.38
N GLU A 132 -15.30 -17.10 8.42
CA GLU A 132 -13.96 -17.69 8.39
C GLU A 132 -12.90 -16.71 8.90
N PRO A 133 -11.79 -17.21 9.48
CA PRO A 133 -10.71 -16.34 9.90
C PRO A 133 -9.98 -15.76 8.69
N THR A 134 -9.51 -14.52 8.83
CA THR A 134 -8.85 -13.76 7.76
C THR A 134 -7.39 -13.50 8.10
N ALA A 135 -6.52 -13.51 7.07
CA ALA A 135 -5.11 -13.20 7.22
C ALA A 135 -4.90 -11.76 7.73
N ARG A 136 -3.95 -11.57 8.64
CA ARG A 136 -3.65 -10.27 9.26
C ARG A 136 -2.17 -10.10 9.55
N GLU A 137 -1.68 -8.88 9.37
CA GLU A 137 -0.35 -8.44 9.77
C GLU A 137 -0.49 -7.57 11.02
N VAL A 138 0.26 -7.90 12.07
CA VAL A 138 0.09 -7.28 13.39
C VAL A 138 1.44 -6.92 13.98
N SER A 139 1.56 -5.75 14.60
CA SER A 139 2.80 -5.36 15.27
C SER A 139 2.99 -6.17 16.55
N ILE A 140 4.24 -6.38 16.97
CA ILE A 140 4.54 -6.98 18.28
C ILE A 140 3.78 -6.29 19.43
N GLU A 141 3.41 -7.05 20.45
CA GLU A 141 2.65 -6.63 21.65
C GLU A 141 1.19 -6.20 21.44
N GLN A 142 0.71 -6.08 20.20
CA GLN A 142 -0.69 -5.83 19.91
C GLN A 142 -1.53 -7.11 20.09
N GLY A 143 -2.77 -6.99 20.57
CA GLY A 143 -3.69 -8.12 20.67
C GLY A 143 -4.25 -8.57 19.32
N ILE A 144 -4.37 -9.88 19.12
CA ILE A 144 -4.90 -10.48 17.88
C ILE A 144 -6.23 -11.16 18.21
N VAL A 145 -7.27 -10.87 17.43
CA VAL A 145 -8.56 -11.57 17.50
C VAL A 145 -8.86 -12.19 16.13
N LEU A 146 -9.01 -13.50 16.12
CA LEU A 146 -9.39 -14.29 14.95
C LEU A 146 -10.83 -14.80 15.12
N PRO A 147 -11.81 -14.15 14.47
CA PRO A 147 -13.19 -14.60 14.54
C PRO A 147 -13.39 -15.89 13.75
N CYS A 148 -14.19 -16.80 14.28
CA CYS A 148 -14.68 -17.97 13.57
C CYS A 148 -16.12 -18.26 13.98
N ARG A 149 -17.04 -18.34 13.02
CA ARG A 149 -18.40 -18.82 13.24
C ARG A 149 -18.59 -20.12 12.48
N PRO A 150 -18.81 -21.26 13.18
CA PRO A 150 -18.92 -22.56 12.55
C PRO A 150 -20.15 -22.64 11.63
N PRO A 151 -20.21 -23.61 10.70
CA PRO A 151 -21.40 -23.84 9.88
C PRO A 151 -22.62 -24.19 10.73
N GLU A 152 -23.80 -23.76 10.31
CA GLU A 152 -25.06 -24.22 10.91
C GLU A 152 -25.14 -25.76 10.91
N GLY A 153 -25.47 -26.32 12.07
CA GLY A 153 -25.63 -27.76 12.26
C GLY A 153 -26.43 -28.08 13.51
N ILE A 154 -26.99 -29.29 13.52
CA ILE A 154 -27.70 -29.86 14.67
C ILE A 154 -27.03 -31.20 15.02
N PRO A 155 -26.51 -31.40 16.24
CA PRO A 155 -26.31 -30.38 17.30
C PRO A 155 -25.34 -29.26 16.85
N PRO A 156 -25.25 -28.13 17.58
CA PRO A 156 -24.26 -27.10 17.28
C PRO A 156 -22.84 -27.67 17.26
N ALA A 157 -22.00 -27.19 16.35
CA ALA A 157 -20.65 -27.71 16.18
C ALA A 157 -19.70 -27.17 17.25
N GLU A 158 -18.82 -28.04 17.75
CA GLU A 158 -17.70 -27.68 18.62
C GLU A 158 -16.56 -27.09 17.77
N VAL A 159 -15.90 -26.05 18.27
CA VAL A 159 -14.81 -25.36 17.55
C VAL A 159 -13.46 -25.67 18.18
N GLU A 160 -12.54 -26.14 17.34
CA GLU A 160 -11.13 -26.39 17.65
C GLU A 160 -10.26 -25.45 16.79
N TRP A 161 -9.17 -24.92 17.36
CA TRP A 161 -8.20 -24.11 16.64
C TRP A 161 -6.93 -24.88 16.36
N LEU A 162 -6.44 -24.77 15.13
CA LEU A 162 -5.17 -25.35 14.70
C LEU A 162 -4.17 -24.25 14.36
N ARG A 163 -2.91 -24.40 14.79
CA ARG A 163 -1.78 -23.57 14.43
C ARG A 163 -0.79 -24.43 13.66
N ASN A 164 -0.54 -24.11 12.39
CA ASN A 164 0.28 -24.93 11.49
C ASN A 164 -0.12 -26.42 11.52
N GLU A 165 -1.44 -26.70 11.50
CA GLU A 165 -2.03 -28.04 11.58
C GLU A 165 -1.96 -28.74 12.95
N GLU A 166 -1.40 -28.13 13.98
CA GLU A 166 -1.36 -28.66 15.34
C GLU A 166 -2.44 -28.03 16.23
N LEU A 167 -3.03 -28.82 17.14
CA LEU A 167 -4.08 -28.34 18.02
C LEU A 167 -3.54 -27.32 19.02
N VAL A 168 -4.19 -26.16 19.08
CA VAL A 168 -3.89 -25.12 20.06
C VAL A 168 -4.59 -25.47 21.37
N ASP A 169 -3.81 -25.72 22.42
CA ASP A 169 -4.32 -25.92 23.78
C ASP A 169 -4.19 -24.63 24.61
N PRO A 170 -5.31 -23.94 24.93
CA PRO A 170 -5.29 -22.74 25.77
C PRO A 170 -4.74 -22.96 27.18
N ALA A 171 -4.68 -24.20 27.68
CA ALA A 171 -4.14 -24.49 29.00
C ALA A 171 -2.60 -24.39 29.04
N LEU A 172 -1.92 -24.51 27.89
CA LEU A 172 -0.46 -24.49 27.79
C LEU A 172 0.13 -23.08 27.68
N ASP A 173 -0.61 -22.12 27.12
CA ASP A 173 -0.17 -20.72 26.97
C ASP A 173 -1.22 -19.73 27.48
N ALA A 174 -0.94 -19.05 28.59
CA ALA A 174 -1.81 -18.05 29.19
C ALA A 174 -2.06 -16.81 28.29
N ASN A 175 -1.30 -16.65 27.21
CA ASN A 175 -1.51 -15.62 26.19
C ASN A 175 -2.68 -15.92 25.25
N VAL A 176 -3.10 -17.18 25.16
CA VAL A 176 -4.07 -17.67 24.18
C VAL A 176 -5.34 -18.12 24.89
N TYR A 177 -6.49 -17.68 24.40
CA TYR A 177 -7.78 -18.21 24.86
C TYR A 177 -8.82 -18.16 23.74
N VAL A 178 -9.85 -18.99 23.86
CA VAL A 178 -10.97 -19.06 22.91
C VAL A 178 -12.21 -18.49 23.61
N THR A 179 -12.91 -17.57 22.94
CA THR A 179 -14.13 -16.95 23.49
C THR A 179 -15.34 -17.87 23.36
N PRO A 180 -16.44 -17.64 24.10
CA PRO A 180 -17.71 -18.36 23.92
C PRO A 180 -18.25 -18.27 22.49
N GLU A 181 -17.96 -17.19 21.78
CA GLU A 181 -18.28 -16.97 20.36
C GLU A 181 -17.25 -17.59 19.41
N HIS A 182 -16.47 -18.56 19.90
CA HIS A 182 -15.51 -19.38 19.16
C HIS A 182 -14.34 -18.62 18.51
N SER A 183 -14.08 -17.39 18.94
CA SER A 183 -12.98 -16.58 18.42
C SER A 183 -11.68 -16.86 19.18
N LEU A 184 -10.55 -17.00 18.47
CA LEU A 184 -9.24 -17.16 19.09
C LEU A 184 -8.64 -15.78 19.39
N VAL A 185 -8.22 -15.57 20.64
CA VAL A 185 -7.61 -14.31 21.07
C VAL A 185 -6.19 -14.57 21.58
N LEU A 186 -5.23 -13.84 21.02
CA LEU A 186 -3.88 -13.71 21.55
C LEU A 186 -3.76 -12.32 22.22
N ARG A 187 -3.46 -12.28 23.52
CA ARG A 187 -3.42 -11.00 24.27
C ARG A 187 -2.29 -10.09 23.79
N GLN A 188 -1.13 -10.67 23.51
CA GLN A 188 0.05 -9.96 23.02
C GLN A 188 0.69 -10.75 21.89
N ALA A 189 0.83 -10.15 20.71
CA ALA A 189 1.49 -10.75 19.56
C ALA A 189 3.00 -10.92 19.84
N ARG A 190 3.49 -12.16 19.75
CA ARG A 190 4.92 -12.50 19.81
C ARG A 190 5.40 -12.90 18.42
N LEU A 191 6.69 -12.75 18.14
CA LEU A 191 7.27 -13.20 16.86
C LEU A 191 7.00 -14.69 16.58
N ALA A 192 6.97 -15.51 17.64
CA ALA A 192 6.64 -16.93 17.54
C ALA A 192 5.23 -17.17 16.96
N ASP A 193 4.27 -16.28 17.22
CA ASP A 193 2.85 -16.42 16.82
C ASP A 193 2.62 -16.26 15.31
N THR A 194 3.69 -16.02 14.54
CA THR A 194 3.64 -16.05 13.08
C THR A 194 3.37 -17.48 12.59
N ALA A 195 2.14 -17.75 12.16
CA ALA A 195 1.69 -19.09 11.77
C ALA A 195 0.39 -19.04 10.95
N ASN A 196 0.02 -20.17 10.34
CA ASN A 196 -1.28 -20.36 9.71
C ASN A 196 -2.28 -20.91 10.73
N TYR A 197 -3.27 -20.09 11.08
CA TYR A 197 -4.33 -20.46 12.00
C TYR A 197 -5.55 -20.94 11.24
N THR A 198 -6.05 -22.12 11.60
CA THR A 198 -7.22 -22.72 10.94
C THR A 198 -8.27 -23.07 11.98
N CYS A 199 -9.49 -22.59 11.77
CA CYS A 199 -10.63 -22.96 12.60
C CYS A 199 -11.27 -24.24 12.08
N VAL A 200 -11.59 -25.16 12.99
CA VAL A 200 -12.22 -26.44 12.69
C VAL A 200 -13.53 -26.55 13.46
N ALA A 201 -14.61 -26.83 12.74
CA ALA A 201 -15.92 -27.12 13.32
C ALA A 201 -16.18 -28.63 13.27
N LYS A 202 -16.52 -29.23 14.41
CA LYS A 202 -16.75 -30.66 14.57
C LYS A 202 -18.13 -30.91 15.14
N ASN A 203 -18.84 -31.85 14.52
CA ASN A 203 -20.12 -32.36 15.00
C ASN A 203 -20.17 -33.89 14.78
N ILE A 204 -21.14 -34.58 15.38
CA ILE A 204 -21.39 -36.03 15.26
C ILE A 204 -21.50 -36.51 13.79
N VAL A 205 -21.85 -35.61 12.87
CA VAL A 205 -21.99 -35.91 11.44
C VAL A 205 -20.65 -35.86 10.71
N ALA A 206 -19.86 -34.81 10.94
CA ALA A 206 -18.64 -34.53 10.19
C ALA A 206 -17.74 -33.51 10.88
N ARG A 207 -16.49 -33.48 10.44
CA ARG A 207 -15.49 -32.42 10.74
C ARG A 207 -15.34 -31.52 9.51
N ARG A 208 -15.31 -30.20 9.71
CA ARG A 208 -15.17 -29.18 8.67
C ARG A 208 -14.04 -28.23 9.04
N ARG A 209 -13.25 -27.86 8.03
CA ARG A 209 -12.10 -26.99 8.17
C ARG A 209 -12.37 -25.71 7.37
N SER A 210 -12.13 -24.56 7.99
CA SER A 210 -12.19 -23.27 7.33
C SER A 210 -10.94 -22.99 6.50
N ALA A 211 -10.96 -21.91 5.72
CA ALA A 211 -9.74 -21.35 5.14
C ALA A 211 -8.71 -20.99 6.25
N SER A 212 -7.42 -21.26 5.98
CA SER A 212 -6.34 -20.91 6.90
C SER A 212 -6.02 -19.41 6.84
N ALA A 213 -6.00 -18.75 7.99
CA ALA A 213 -5.57 -17.37 8.14
C ALA A 213 -4.07 -17.30 8.44
N ALA A 214 -3.30 -16.74 7.52
CA ALA A 214 -1.89 -16.46 7.72
C ALA A 214 -1.75 -15.23 8.64
N ILE A 215 -1.15 -15.43 9.81
CA ILE A 215 -0.84 -14.36 10.75
C ILE A 215 0.65 -14.09 10.71
N THR A 216 0.99 -12.83 10.41
CA THR A 216 2.39 -12.38 10.35
C THR A 216 2.61 -11.30 11.38
N VAL A 217 3.45 -11.60 12.38
CA VAL A 217 3.82 -10.62 13.40
C VAL A 217 5.06 -9.86 12.92
N TYR A 218 4.94 -8.54 12.77
CA TYR A 218 6.02 -7.68 12.31
C TYR A 218 6.59 -6.81 13.42
N VAL A 219 7.84 -6.39 13.23
CA VAL A 219 8.54 -5.46 14.13
C VAL A 219 8.94 -4.26 13.30
N ASN A 220 8.48 -3.07 13.70
CA ASN A 220 8.88 -1.82 13.07
C ASN A 220 10.31 -1.45 13.48
N GLY A 221 11.05 -0.84 12.56
CA GLY A 221 12.40 -0.35 12.80
C GLY A 221 12.44 0.79 13.80
N GLY A 222 13.30 0.66 14.80
CA GLY A 222 13.65 1.75 15.71
C GLY A 222 15.08 2.23 15.50
N TRP A 223 15.28 3.54 15.64
CA TRP A 223 16.60 4.15 15.52
C TRP A 223 17.53 3.70 16.64
N SER A 224 18.77 3.40 16.30
CA SER A 224 19.87 3.30 17.26
C SER A 224 20.10 4.66 17.93
N THR A 225 20.83 4.64 19.04
CA THR A 225 21.42 5.87 19.57
C THR A 225 22.35 6.50 18.52
N TRP A 226 22.44 7.82 18.55
CA TRP A 226 23.37 8.55 17.69
C TRP A 226 24.82 8.21 18.06
N THR A 227 25.69 8.08 17.07
CA THR A 227 27.14 8.03 17.28
C THR A 227 27.63 9.36 17.88
N GLN A 228 28.84 9.34 18.43
CA GLN A 228 29.55 10.58 18.76
C GLN A 228 29.77 11.43 17.50
N TRP A 229 29.93 12.74 17.69
CA TRP A 229 30.28 13.65 16.61
C TRP A 229 31.68 13.35 16.08
N SER A 230 31.83 13.31 14.76
CA SER A 230 33.14 13.26 14.11
C SER A 230 33.95 14.50 14.43
N GLY A 231 35.28 14.43 14.27
CA GLY A 231 36.12 15.62 14.20
C GLY A 231 35.65 16.60 13.13
N CYS A 232 36.04 17.87 13.26
CA CYS A 232 35.71 18.89 12.27
C CYS A 232 36.40 18.57 10.94
N SER A 233 35.66 18.66 9.84
CA SER A 233 36.18 18.32 8.50
C SER A 233 37.38 19.15 8.06
N THR A 234 37.52 20.36 8.60
CA THR A 234 38.62 21.27 8.31
C THR A 234 39.52 21.41 9.53
N SER A 235 40.83 21.37 9.33
CA SER A 235 41.82 21.57 10.38
C SER A 235 41.78 22.97 10.99
N CYS A 236 41.36 23.97 10.20
CA CYS A 236 41.19 25.35 10.63
C CYS A 236 40.01 26.02 9.92
N GLY A 237 39.34 26.96 10.57
CA GLY A 237 38.23 27.73 10.02
C GLY A 237 36.88 27.00 10.12
N ARG A 238 35.95 27.34 9.22
CA ARG A 238 34.60 26.73 9.21
C ARG A 238 34.63 25.36 8.55
N GLY A 239 34.20 24.35 9.28
CA GLY A 239 34.02 22.98 8.81
C GLY A 239 32.70 22.38 9.29
N TRP A 240 32.58 21.06 9.13
CA TRP A 240 31.39 20.31 9.53
C TRP A 240 31.77 19.09 10.35
N GLN A 241 31.00 18.84 11.40
CA GLN A 241 31.00 17.59 12.14
C GLN A 241 29.75 16.78 11.79
N LYS A 242 29.89 15.45 11.78
CA LYS A 242 28.81 14.52 11.41
C LYS A 242 28.58 13.51 12.52
N ARG A 243 27.33 13.12 12.73
CA ARG A 243 26.97 11.93 13.51
C ARG A 243 25.93 11.12 12.75
N SER A 244 25.90 9.81 12.97
CA SER A 244 24.99 8.89 12.30
C SER A 244 24.23 8.03 13.29
N ARG A 245 23.10 7.48 12.87
CA ARG A 245 22.34 6.44 13.57
C ARG A 245 21.85 5.41 12.56
N THR A 246 21.69 4.17 12.98
CA THR A 246 21.25 3.06 12.13
C THR A 246 19.89 2.55 12.57
N CYS A 247 19.11 1.99 11.65
CA CYS A 247 17.77 1.46 11.95
C CYS A 247 17.85 0.04 12.51
N THR A 248 18.35 -0.08 13.74
CA THR A 248 18.73 -1.38 14.32
C THR A 248 18.22 -1.61 15.74
N ASN A 249 17.43 -0.70 16.31
CA ASN A 249 16.97 -0.79 17.70
C ASN A 249 15.46 -0.51 17.85
N PRO A 250 14.59 -1.48 17.47
CA PRO A 250 14.92 -2.78 16.89
C PRO A 250 15.09 -2.75 15.37
N THR A 251 15.67 -3.79 14.77
CA THR A 251 15.72 -3.97 13.31
C THR A 251 14.32 -4.32 12.76
N PRO A 252 13.89 -3.73 11.64
CA PRO A 252 12.64 -4.13 11.00
C PRO A 252 12.62 -5.63 10.65
N LEU A 253 11.52 -6.33 10.95
CA LEU A 253 11.34 -7.75 10.63
C LEU A 253 9.94 -8.01 10.05
N ASN A 254 9.83 -9.07 9.23
CA ASN A 254 8.58 -9.55 8.63
C ASN A 254 7.73 -8.46 7.95
N GLY A 255 8.40 -7.57 7.19
CA GLY A 255 7.72 -6.48 6.48
C GLY A 255 7.42 -5.23 7.31
N GLY A 256 7.93 -5.15 8.56
CA GLY A 256 7.79 -3.96 9.39
C GLY A 256 8.43 -2.71 8.77
N ALA A 257 7.88 -1.54 9.12
CA ALA A 257 8.30 -0.26 8.55
C ALA A 257 9.75 0.06 8.88
N PHE A 258 10.47 0.68 7.94
CA PHE A 258 11.80 1.23 8.19
C PHE A 258 11.71 2.49 9.05
N CYS A 259 12.80 2.84 9.74
CA CYS A 259 12.84 4.00 10.62
C CYS A 259 12.63 5.31 9.85
N GLU A 260 11.72 6.14 10.34
CA GLU A 260 11.42 7.43 9.73
C GLU A 260 12.39 8.54 10.19
N GLY A 261 12.87 9.33 9.23
CA GLY A 261 13.74 10.49 9.47
C GLY A 261 15.20 10.31 9.00
N GLN A 262 16.03 11.32 9.27
CA GLN A 262 17.42 11.34 8.81
C GLN A 262 18.30 10.35 9.60
N ASN A 263 19.15 9.60 8.90
CA ASN A 263 20.15 8.70 9.49
C ASN A 263 21.51 9.39 9.74
N VAL A 264 21.71 10.60 9.21
CA VAL A 264 22.94 11.40 9.36
C VAL A 264 22.57 12.83 9.72
N GLN A 265 23.24 13.38 10.72
CA GLN A 265 23.13 14.79 11.11
C GLN A 265 24.48 15.49 10.90
N LYS A 266 24.43 16.72 10.39
CA LYS A 266 25.60 17.57 10.17
C LYS A 266 25.41 18.91 10.87
N THR A 267 26.44 19.39 11.55
CA THR A 267 26.46 20.69 12.22
C THR A 267 27.75 21.42 11.90
N ALA A 268 27.69 22.75 11.73
CA ALA A 268 28.87 23.56 11.51
C ALA A 268 29.77 23.57 12.76
N CYS A 269 31.08 23.51 12.53
CA CYS A 269 32.10 23.67 13.56
C CYS A 269 33.11 24.72 13.10
N THR A 270 33.68 25.47 14.04
CA THR A 270 34.75 26.42 13.74
C THR A 270 35.99 26.01 14.53
N THR A 271 37.05 25.64 13.82
CA THR A 271 38.36 25.36 14.39
C THR A 271 39.21 26.64 14.32
N LEU A 272 39.93 26.97 15.40
CA LEU A 272 40.75 28.19 15.44
C LEU A 272 41.92 28.06 14.45
N CYS A 273 42.11 29.06 13.58
CA CYS A 273 43.21 29.04 12.60
C CYS A 273 44.52 29.51 13.23
N PRO A 274 45.65 28.84 12.97
CA PRO A 274 46.98 29.37 13.29
C PRO A 274 47.20 30.69 12.55
N VAL A 275 47.72 31.69 13.25
CA VAL A 275 48.16 32.98 12.70
C VAL A 275 49.66 33.05 12.88
N ASP A 276 50.41 33.02 11.79
CA ASP A 276 51.87 33.19 11.80
C ASP A 276 52.22 34.64 12.18
N GLY A 277 53.26 34.80 13.00
CA GLY A 277 53.75 36.10 13.43
C GLY A 277 54.44 36.85 12.31
N ALA A 278 54.25 38.18 12.24
CA ALA A 278 55.06 39.07 11.42
C ALA A 278 55.65 40.23 12.23
N TRP A 279 56.84 40.62 11.78
CA TRP A 279 57.63 41.69 12.36
C TRP A 279 56.97 43.05 12.11
N SER A 280 56.95 43.90 13.12
CA SER A 280 56.67 45.33 13.00
C SER A 280 57.75 46.03 12.17
N GLU A 281 57.49 47.27 11.76
CA GLU A 281 58.55 48.13 11.25
C GLU A 281 59.68 48.30 12.29
N TRP A 282 60.91 48.43 11.78
CA TRP A 282 62.08 48.69 12.61
C TRP A 282 61.99 50.06 13.28
N SER A 283 62.48 50.14 14.52
CA SER A 283 62.72 51.41 15.19
C SER A 283 63.75 52.25 14.41
N LYS A 284 63.75 53.56 14.69
CA LYS A 284 64.89 54.40 14.30
C LYS A 284 66.16 53.86 14.97
N TRP A 285 67.30 54.02 14.30
CA TRP A 285 68.61 53.68 14.88
C TRP A 285 68.86 54.51 16.13
N SER A 286 69.46 53.88 17.14
CA SER A 286 69.96 54.55 18.33
C SER A 286 71.08 55.53 17.97
N GLU A 287 71.39 56.43 18.90
CA GLU A 287 72.64 57.17 18.85
C GLU A 287 73.83 56.18 18.97
N CYS A 288 74.98 56.56 18.40
CA CYS A 288 76.19 55.73 18.38
C CYS A 288 76.77 55.61 19.79
N GLY A 289 76.88 54.38 20.31
CA GLY A 289 77.42 54.09 21.63
C GLY A 289 78.94 54.28 21.70
N ALA A 290 79.49 54.27 22.93
CA ALA A 290 80.93 54.46 23.17
C ALA A 290 81.79 53.35 22.54
N GLU A 291 81.20 52.18 22.32
CA GLU A 291 81.75 51.01 21.61
C GLU A 291 81.69 51.11 20.06
N CYS A 292 81.34 52.28 19.51
CA CYS A 292 81.22 52.54 18.07
C CYS A 292 80.17 51.65 17.35
N THR A 293 79.10 51.26 18.06
CA THR A 293 77.94 50.55 17.49
C THR A 293 76.62 51.29 17.75
N HIS A 294 75.68 51.18 16.82
CA HIS A 294 74.28 51.58 17.01
C HIS A 294 73.34 50.42 16.74
N TRP A 295 72.14 50.46 17.29
CA TRP A 295 71.18 49.38 17.17
C TRP A 295 69.77 49.87 16.83
N ARG A 296 68.94 48.98 16.29
CA ARG A 296 67.50 49.17 16.12
C ARG A 296 66.76 47.89 16.48
N SER A 297 65.52 48.01 16.95
CA SER A 297 64.68 46.88 17.35
C SER A 297 63.38 46.83 16.54
N ARG A 298 62.76 45.65 16.51
CA ARG A 298 61.42 45.42 15.95
C ARG A 298 60.71 44.39 16.82
N GLU A 299 59.39 44.44 16.90
CA GLU A 299 58.60 43.50 17.71
C GLU A 299 57.77 42.57 16.81
N CYS A 300 57.54 41.33 17.25
CA CYS A 300 56.71 40.37 16.51
C CYS A 300 55.22 40.62 16.80
N SER A 301 54.70 41.77 16.35
CA SER A 301 53.38 42.28 16.74
C SER A 301 52.44 42.59 15.57
N GLU A 302 52.87 42.54 14.32
CA GLU A 302 52.09 42.97 13.14
C GLU A 302 51.89 41.88 12.07
N PRO A 303 51.09 40.81 12.32
CA PRO A 303 50.41 40.47 13.57
C PRO A 303 51.24 39.57 14.49
N ALA A 304 50.92 39.54 15.79
CA ALA A 304 51.51 38.58 16.73
C ALA A 304 51.06 37.13 16.45
N PRO A 305 51.90 36.11 16.69
CA PRO A 305 51.55 34.71 16.48
C PRO A 305 50.41 34.27 17.41
N ARG A 306 49.38 33.61 16.86
CA ARG A 306 48.21 33.11 17.62
C ARG A 306 47.82 31.71 17.19
N ASN A 307 47.14 30.97 18.08
CA ASN A 307 46.57 29.64 17.81
C ASN A 307 47.61 28.63 17.25
N GLY A 308 48.86 28.68 17.70
CA GLY A 308 49.94 27.78 17.26
C GLY A 308 50.57 28.11 15.89
N GLY A 309 50.40 29.35 15.40
CA GLY A 309 51.16 29.84 14.25
C GLY A 309 52.65 30.04 14.55
N ARG A 310 53.46 30.17 13.50
CA ARG A 310 54.92 30.27 13.61
C ARG A 310 55.36 31.61 14.19
N ASP A 311 56.36 31.58 15.07
CA ASP A 311 57.01 32.79 15.56
C ASP A 311 57.80 33.50 14.44
N CYS A 312 58.01 34.81 14.60
CA CYS A 312 58.73 35.61 13.63
C CYS A 312 60.18 35.13 13.45
N HIS A 313 60.62 34.98 12.20
CA HIS A 313 61.97 34.50 11.88
C HIS A 313 62.95 35.68 11.68
N GLY A 314 64.09 35.67 12.38
CA GLY A 314 65.15 36.67 12.31
C GLY A 314 65.46 37.33 13.66
N PRO A 315 66.51 38.16 13.76
CA PRO A 315 66.84 38.84 15.01
C PRO A 315 65.83 39.97 15.30
N GLU A 316 65.49 40.12 16.58
CA GLU A 316 64.67 41.21 17.13
C GLU A 316 65.47 42.53 17.19
N LEU A 317 66.79 42.42 17.32
CA LEU A 317 67.75 43.51 17.45
C LEU A 317 68.78 43.43 16.32
N ASP A 318 68.96 44.52 15.57
CA ASP A 318 69.99 44.65 14.52
C ASP A 318 71.04 45.68 14.99
N THR A 319 72.31 45.29 15.00
CA THR A 319 73.43 46.11 15.48
C THR A 319 74.44 46.30 14.36
N ARG A 320 74.88 47.54 14.15
CA ARG A 320 75.88 47.90 13.13
C ARG A 320 76.92 48.86 13.68
N ASN A 321 78.10 48.85 13.06
CA ASN A 321 79.17 49.78 13.41
C ASN A 321 78.88 51.15 12.78
N CYS A 322 78.98 52.20 13.57
CA CYS A 322 78.88 53.58 13.10
C CYS A 322 80.28 54.09 12.76
N THR A 323 80.49 54.54 11.51
CA THR A 323 81.75 55.16 11.07
C THR A 323 81.72 56.66 11.37
N SER A 324 82.25 57.04 12.54
CA SER A 324 82.60 58.42 12.90
C SER A 324 84.09 58.49 13.23
N GLU A 325 84.76 59.58 12.81
CA GLU A 325 86.23 59.76 12.76
C GLU A 325 86.96 59.83 14.13
N LEU A 326 86.38 59.29 15.22
CA LEU A 326 86.99 59.29 16.56
C LEU A 326 87.20 57.89 17.19
N CYS A 327 87.10 56.80 16.42
CA CYS A 327 87.42 55.46 16.92
C CYS A 327 88.87 55.08 16.52
N THR A 328 89.90 55.54 17.25
CA THR A 328 91.30 55.09 17.07
C THR A 328 91.96 54.57 18.35
N HIS A 329 92.43 53.32 18.25
CA HIS A 329 93.35 52.55 19.09
C HIS A 329 92.89 52.08 20.48
N ALA A 330 92.49 50.80 20.55
CA ALA A 330 93.18 49.82 21.39
C ALA A 330 92.88 48.39 20.91
N ALA A 331 93.93 47.63 20.60
CA ALA A 331 93.99 46.17 20.62
C ALA A 331 95.33 45.81 21.31
N PRO A 332 95.57 44.61 21.85
CA PRO A 332 94.72 43.42 21.92
C PRO A 332 94.63 42.81 23.34
N GLY A 333 93.78 41.79 23.51
CA GLY A 333 93.79 40.89 24.66
C GLY A 333 93.21 39.55 24.24
N ALA A 334 94.07 38.65 23.79
CA ALA A 334 93.74 37.27 23.47
C ALA A 334 94.23 36.39 24.63
N GLU A 335 93.31 35.75 25.37
CA GLU A 335 93.31 34.44 26.09
C GLU A 335 91.83 34.28 26.53
N ASP A 336 91.04 33.21 26.38
CA ASP A 336 91.27 31.78 26.53
C ASP A 336 90.26 30.98 25.68
N VAL A 337 90.74 30.30 24.63
CA VAL A 337 90.00 29.24 23.93
C VAL A 337 90.51 27.89 24.47
N ALA A 338 90.12 27.55 25.70
CA ALA A 338 90.47 26.24 26.28
C ALA A 338 89.38 25.63 27.19
N LEU A 339 88.29 26.34 27.49
CA LEU A 339 87.26 25.84 28.43
C LEU A 339 85.99 25.28 27.75
N TYR A 340 85.73 25.59 26.48
CA TYR A 340 84.49 25.19 25.78
C TYR A 340 84.52 23.79 25.16
N VAL A 341 85.70 23.23 24.90
CA VAL A 341 85.83 21.88 24.30
C VAL A 341 85.65 20.77 25.35
N GLY A 342 85.90 21.05 26.63
CA GLY A 342 85.69 20.11 27.73
C GLY A 342 84.22 19.92 28.11
N LEU A 343 83.41 20.98 28.09
CA LEU A 343 81.99 20.92 28.47
C LEU A 343 81.13 20.16 27.45
N VAL A 344 81.47 20.27 26.16
CA VAL A 344 80.75 19.54 25.09
C VAL A 344 81.09 18.04 25.13
N ALA A 345 82.34 17.67 25.44
CA ALA A 345 82.74 16.27 25.57
C ALA A 345 82.08 15.58 26.78
N VAL A 346 81.95 16.28 27.92
CA VAL A 346 81.26 15.74 29.11
C VAL A 346 79.76 15.59 28.87
N ALA A 347 79.11 16.53 28.17
CA ALA A 347 77.70 16.43 27.81
C ALA A 347 77.40 15.26 26.86
N VAL A 348 78.27 15.02 25.87
CA VAL A 348 78.13 13.88 24.94
C VAL A 348 78.36 12.54 25.65
N CYS A 349 79.31 12.46 26.58
CA CYS A 349 79.53 11.27 27.40
C CYS A 349 78.34 10.96 28.35
N LEU A 350 77.71 11.98 28.95
CA LEU A 350 76.53 11.79 29.80
C LEU A 350 75.30 11.32 29.01
N VAL A 351 75.11 11.80 27.78
CA VAL A 351 74.04 11.35 26.88
C VAL A 351 74.26 9.91 26.42
N LEU A 352 75.50 9.53 26.11
CA LEU A 352 75.85 8.15 25.76
C LEU A 352 75.67 7.17 26.93
N LEU A 353 76.01 7.57 28.16
CA LEU A 353 75.77 6.76 29.36
C LEU A 353 74.27 6.58 29.65
N LEU A 354 73.45 7.63 29.43
CA LEU A 354 71.99 7.53 29.52
C LEU A 354 71.40 6.58 28.47
N LEU A 355 71.88 6.64 27.22
CA LEU A 355 71.44 5.73 26.15
C LEU A 355 71.83 4.27 26.43
N VAL A 356 73.03 4.03 26.96
CA VAL A 356 73.45 2.69 27.39
C VAL A 356 72.61 2.20 28.59
N GLY A 357 72.30 3.08 29.55
CA GLY A 357 71.41 2.77 30.68
C GLY A 357 69.99 2.39 30.24
N VAL A 358 69.42 3.11 29.27
CA VAL A 358 68.10 2.79 28.67
C VAL A 358 68.16 1.48 27.90
N LEU A 359 69.24 1.21 27.15
CA LEU A 359 69.41 -0.06 26.44
C LEU A 359 69.58 -1.26 27.39
N VAL A 360 70.30 -1.11 28.51
CA VAL A 360 70.43 -2.16 29.53
C VAL A 360 69.11 -2.36 30.28
N TYR A 361 68.36 -1.29 30.56
CA TYR A 361 67.01 -1.38 31.13
C TYR A 361 66.03 -2.10 30.19
N CYS A 362 66.07 -1.79 28.89
CA CYS A 362 65.26 -2.46 27.87
C CYS A 362 65.69 -3.93 27.65
N ARG A 363 66.99 -4.24 27.70
CA ARG A 363 67.50 -5.63 27.58
C ARG A 363 67.24 -6.49 28.82
N LYS A 364 67.12 -5.90 30.01
CA LYS A 364 66.72 -6.62 31.23
C LYS A 364 65.22 -6.93 31.27
N LYS A 365 64.41 -6.21 30.47
CA LYS A 365 62.95 -6.34 30.43
C LYS A 365 62.42 -7.02 29.16
N GLY A 366 63.26 -7.75 28.45
CA GLY A 366 62.83 -8.74 27.46
C GLY A 366 63.30 -10.14 27.85
N GLY A 367 62.41 -10.98 28.36
CA GLY A 367 62.44 -12.42 28.06
C GLY A 367 61.21 -12.69 27.20
N LEU A 368 61.37 -12.94 25.88
CA LEU A 368 61.45 -14.28 25.24
C LEU A 368 60.23 -15.16 25.61
N ASP A 369 59.45 -15.74 24.70
CA ASP A 369 59.72 -16.38 23.40
C ASP A 369 58.61 -16.03 22.37
N ALA A 370 58.84 -15.89 21.07
CA ALA A 370 59.33 -16.81 20.02
C ALA A 370 58.31 -17.87 19.55
N ASP A 371 57.92 -17.70 18.28
CA ASP A 371 57.65 -18.69 17.23
C ASP A 371 56.21 -18.93 16.67
N VAL A 372 56.10 -18.48 15.40
CA VAL A 372 55.65 -19.20 14.18
C VAL A 372 54.14 -19.42 13.86
N ALA A 373 53.79 -18.91 12.66
CA ALA A 373 52.71 -19.27 11.71
C ALA A 373 51.24 -19.04 12.14
N ASP A 374 50.28 -18.63 11.31
CA ASP A 374 50.19 -18.48 9.85
C ASP A 374 48.98 -17.60 9.50
N SER A 375 48.96 -17.00 8.30
CA SER A 375 47.78 -16.48 7.54
C SER A 375 46.93 -15.34 8.19
N SER A 376 46.45 -14.30 7.51
CA SER A 376 46.13 -14.08 6.10
C SER A 376 45.65 -12.64 5.86
N ILE A 377 46.01 -12.08 4.69
CA ILE A 377 45.22 -11.16 3.83
C ILE A 377 45.08 -9.69 4.35
N LEU A 378 45.66 -8.66 3.72
CA LEU A 378 45.19 -8.02 2.47
C LEU A 378 46.29 -7.14 1.86
N THR A 379 46.48 -7.15 0.54
CA THR A 379 46.36 -5.97 -0.36
C THR A 379 46.85 -6.24 -1.80
N ALA A 380 46.36 -5.39 -2.72
CA ALA A 380 46.64 -5.27 -4.16
C ALA A 380 45.89 -6.30 -5.04
N GLY A 381 45.04 -5.91 -5.98
CA GLY A 381 45.13 -4.79 -6.91
C GLY A 381 45.57 -5.35 -8.26
N PHE A 382 44.66 -5.44 -9.24
CA PHE A 382 45.02 -5.87 -10.60
C PHE A 382 44.21 -5.17 -11.69
N GLN A 383 44.96 -4.72 -12.69
CA GLN A 383 44.54 -4.25 -14.01
C GLN A 383 44.44 -5.43 -15.01
N PRO A 384 43.85 -5.21 -16.20
CA PRO A 384 43.21 -6.27 -16.99
C PRO A 384 44.09 -6.81 -18.12
N VAL A 385 43.83 -8.05 -18.56
CA VAL A 385 44.31 -8.57 -19.85
C VAL A 385 43.17 -9.25 -20.61
N SER A 386 43.10 -8.88 -21.88
CA SER A 386 42.18 -9.26 -22.95
C SER A 386 42.40 -10.68 -23.48
N ILE A 387 41.33 -11.44 -23.75
CA ILE A 387 41.30 -12.50 -24.77
C ILE A 387 39.93 -12.50 -25.50
N LYS A 388 40.03 -12.67 -26.83
CA LYS A 388 39.03 -12.62 -27.92
C LYS A 388 37.85 -13.63 -27.85
N PRO A 389 36.79 -13.41 -28.68
CA PRO A 389 35.54 -14.17 -28.67
C PRO A 389 35.47 -15.29 -29.74
N SER A 390 34.51 -16.21 -29.59
CA SER A 390 34.09 -17.16 -30.65
C SER A 390 32.56 -17.22 -30.82
N LYS A 391 32.12 -16.97 -32.06
CA LYS A 391 30.87 -17.34 -32.76
C LYS A 391 30.55 -18.85 -32.66
N ALA A 392 29.40 -19.45 -33.00
CA ALA A 392 28.01 -19.12 -33.36
C ALA A 392 27.22 -20.47 -33.45
N ASP A 393 25.89 -20.41 -33.66
CA ASP A 393 24.97 -21.40 -34.30
C ASP A 393 23.92 -22.16 -33.43
N ASN A 394 22.68 -21.61 -33.43
CA ASN A 394 21.33 -22.14 -33.80
C ASN A 394 21.04 -23.68 -33.90
N PRO A 395 19.76 -24.13 -34.02
CA PRO A 395 18.60 -24.00 -33.12
C PRO A 395 17.77 -25.34 -32.97
N SER A 396 16.65 -25.28 -32.24
CA SER A 396 15.46 -26.17 -32.29
C SER A 396 15.52 -27.62 -31.74
N LEU A 397 14.69 -27.94 -30.74
CA LEU A 397 13.42 -28.66 -30.94
C LEU A 397 12.63 -28.86 -29.63
N LEU A 398 11.34 -29.08 -29.84
CA LEU A 398 10.19 -29.03 -28.93
C LEU A 398 10.14 -30.13 -27.86
N THR A 399 9.34 -29.82 -26.82
CA THR A 399 8.14 -30.53 -26.34
C THR A 399 8.16 -31.11 -24.90
N ILE A 400 7.02 -30.87 -24.23
CA ILE A 400 6.37 -31.66 -23.17
C ILE A 400 6.71 -31.30 -21.71
N GLN A 401 5.77 -30.59 -21.09
CA GLN A 401 5.40 -30.61 -19.65
C GLN A 401 4.89 -32.02 -19.25
N PRO A 402 4.96 -32.46 -17.96
CA PRO A 402 3.87 -32.12 -17.02
C PRO A 402 4.22 -32.01 -15.52
N ASP A 403 3.47 -31.12 -14.87
CA ASP A 403 2.73 -31.21 -13.60
C ASP A 403 3.18 -31.95 -12.32
N LEU A 404 2.83 -31.24 -11.23
CA LEU A 404 2.30 -31.64 -9.91
C LEU A 404 3.21 -32.25 -8.81
N SER A 405 3.38 -31.42 -7.78
CA SER A 405 3.01 -31.68 -6.37
C SER A 405 3.85 -32.59 -5.47
N THR A 406 3.70 -32.31 -4.17
CA THR A 406 4.03 -33.09 -2.95
C THR A 406 5.44 -32.99 -2.35
N THR A 407 5.54 -32.12 -1.34
CA THR A 407 5.93 -32.43 0.06
C THR A 407 6.78 -33.69 0.29
N THR A 408 7.90 -33.58 1.01
CA THR A 408 8.00 -33.81 2.48
C THR A 408 9.46 -33.76 2.95
N MET A 409 9.63 -33.18 4.14
CA MET A 409 10.75 -33.14 5.10
C MET A 409 11.80 -34.27 5.05
N THR A 410 13.03 -33.92 5.43
CA THR A 410 13.74 -34.65 6.50
C THR A 410 14.77 -33.76 7.22
N TYR A 411 14.63 -33.76 8.54
CA TYR A 411 15.45 -33.09 9.54
C TYR A 411 16.29 -34.18 10.24
N GLN A 412 17.56 -33.89 10.54
CA GLN A 412 18.37 -34.50 11.60
C GLN A 412 19.49 -33.46 11.87
N GLY A 413 19.70 -32.83 13.02
CA GLY A 413 19.29 -33.09 14.39
C GLY A 413 20.55 -33.29 15.24
N SER A 414 20.82 -32.36 16.19
CA SER A 414 21.07 -32.62 17.63
C SER A 414 22.19 -31.82 18.33
N LEU A 415 21.77 -31.16 19.42
CA LEU A 415 22.38 -31.00 20.77
C LEU A 415 23.31 -29.81 21.17
N CYS A 416 22.74 -28.99 22.07
CA CYS A 416 23.28 -28.06 23.09
C CYS A 416 23.97 -28.83 24.26
N PRO A 417 24.68 -28.20 25.28
CA PRO A 417 24.14 -27.13 26.16
C PRO A 417 25.10 -26.14 26.94
N ARG A 418 24.58 -24.93 27.23
CA ARG A 418 24.38 -24.20 28.53
C ARG A 418 25.52 -23.77 29.51
N GLN A 419 25.50 -22.47 29.93
CA GLN A 419 25.46 -21.87 31.32
C GLN A 419 25.94 -20.38 31.28
N ASP A 420 25.21 -19.32 31.69
CA ASP A 420 24.63 -18.85 32.99
C ASP A 420 25.57 -17.92 33.82
N GLY A 421 25.17 -16.63 34.01
CA GLY A 421 25.42 -15.87 35.26
C GLY A 421 26.13 -14.48 35.23
N PRO A 422 25.93 -13.58 36.24
CA PRO A 422 25.49 -12.18 36.05
C PRO A 422 26.21 -11.07 36.89
N ALA A 423 25.89 -9.77 36.68
CA ALA A 423 25.75 -8.65 37.69
C ALA A 423 25.90 -7.24 37.03
N LYS A 424 24.97 -6.27 37.14
CA LYS A 424 24.52 -5.36 38.24
C LYS A 424 25.38 -4.09 38.43
N LEU A 425 24.76 -2.88 38.34
CA LEU A 425 25.06 -1.57 39.00
C LEU A 425 24.11 -0.51 38.37
N GLN A 426 23.01 -0.05 38.98
CA GLN A 426 22.78 0.91 40.08
C GLN A 426 23.11 2.40 39.81
N LEU A 427 22.15 3.22 40.24
CA LEU A 427 21.82 4.65 40.01
C LEU A 427 22.74 5.66 40.75
N PRO A 428 22.64 6.99 40.52
CA PRO A 428 21.71 7.80 41.36
C PRO A 428 21.05 9.07 40.72
N ASN A 429 19.83 9.36 41.21
CA ASN A 429 19.16 10.62 41.64
C ASN A 429 19.68 12.00 41.12
N GLY A 430 18.89 13.07 40.88
CA GLY A 430 17.50 13.43 41.18
C GLY A 430 17.28 14.97 41.03
N HIS A 431 16.07 15.45 41.34
CA HIS A 431 15.50 16.83 41.42
C HIS A 431 14.76 17.36 40.16
N LEU A 432 13.44 17.57 40.07
CA LEU A 432 12.33 18.23 40.83
C LEU A 432 12.10 19.75 40.55
N LEU A 433 10.86 20.04 40.09
CA LEU A 433 10.00 21.25 40.21
C LEU A 433 10.04 22.39 39.13
N SER A 434 9.01 22.38 38.26
CA SER A 434 8.00 23.41 37.84
C SER A 434 8.05 24.88 38.38
N PRO A 435 7.18 25.85 37.94
CA PRO A 435 6.57 26.20 36.62
C PRO A 435 6.43 27.75 36.34
N LEU A 436 5.84 28.10 35.15
CA LEU A 436 5.08 29.32 34.78
C LEU A 436 5.74 30.72 34.68
N GLY A 437 5.44 31.45 33.59
CA GLY A 437 5.60 32.91 33.49
C GLY A 437 5.37 33.49 32.09
N ALA A 438 4.21 34.12 31.89
CA ALA A 438 3.80 34.82 30.67
C ALA A 438 4.55 36.15 30.46
N GLY A 439 4.71 36.58 29.20
CA GLY A 439 5.20 37.91 28.82
C GLY A 439 4.83 38.27 27.37
N ARG A 440 4.11 39.38 27.21
CA ARG A 440 3.44 39.93 26.00
C ARG A 440 4.38 40.82 25.17
N HIS A 441 4.18 40.79 23.83
CA HIS A 441 4.45 41.82 22.79
C HIS A 441 5.93 42.22 22.52
N THR A 442 6.41 42.35 21.29
CA THR A 442 5.95 43.30 20.26
C THR A 442 6.19 42.84 18.81
N LEU A 443 5.27 43.23 17.93
CA LEU A 443 5.38 43.17 16.47
C LEU A 443 6.34 44.24 15.96
N HIS A 444 7.26 43.87 15.07
CA HIS A 444 7.87 44.79 14.11
C HIS A 444 7.78 44.21 12.69
N HIS A 445 7.14 45.01 11.84
CA HIS A 445 6.96 44.84 10.41
C HIS A 445 8.26 45.21 9.68
N SER A 446 8.77 44.36 8.79
CA SER A 446 9.57 44.81 7.63
C SER A 446 9.44 43.82 6.48
N SER A 447 9.26 44.38 5.28
CA SER A 447 8.94 43.73 4.00
C SER A 447 10.17 43.09 3.34
N PRO A 448 10.01 42.18 2.35
CA PRO A 448 11.05 41.29 1.88
C PRO A 448 11.82 41.88 0.70
N ALA A 449 13.15 41.76 0.73
CA ALA A 449 13.97 41.90 -0.46
C ALA A 449 15.20 40.99 -0.36
N ALA A 450 15.38 40.20 -1.43
CA ALA A 450 16.59 39.50 -1.83
C ALA A 450 17.05 38.30 -0.99
N GLU A 451 16.49 37.11 -1.26
CA GLU A 451 17.26 35.85 -1.33
C GLU A 451 16.59 34.85 -2.31
N GLY A 452 16.67 35.15 -3.61
CA GLY A 452 16.16 34.28 -4.69
C GLY A 452 17.23 33.46 -5.41
N ALA A 453 18.49 33.52 -4.98
CA ALA A 453 19.62 32.99 -5.76
C ALA A 453 20.19 31.65 -5.26
N ASP A 454 19.95 31.25 -4.01
CA ASP A 454 20.65 30.09 -3.41
C ASP A 454 19.87 28.77 -3.44
N PHE A 455 18.63 28.77 -3.93
CA PHE A 455 17.81 27.56 -4.05
C PHE A 455 18.06 26.81 -5.38
N VAL A 456 18.41 27.51 -6.46
CA VAL A 456 18.57 26.92 -7.80
C VAL A 456 19.94 26.23 -7.97
N ALA A 457 20.96 26.63 -7.21
CA ALA A 457 22.29 26.01 -7.30
C ALA A 457 22.36 24.60 -6.65
N ARG A 458 21.52 24.32 -5.64
CA ARG A 458 21.54 23.03 -4.91
C ARG A 458 20.87 21.87 -5.67
N LEU A 459 20.10 22.15 -6.72
CA LEU A 459 19.45 21.13 -7.55
C LEU A 459 20.30 20.69 -8.76
N SER A 460 21.48 21.29 -8.98
CA SER A 460 22.32 21.01 -10.16
C SER A 460 23.36 19.89 -9.98
N THR A 461 23.47 19.29 -8.79
CA THR A 461 24.46 18.23 -8.52
C THR A 461 23.87 17.04 -7.78
N GLN A 462 22.91 16.34 -8.39
CA GLN A 462 22.74 14.91 -8.16
C GLN A 462 22.35 14.22 -9.47
N SER A 463 23.28 13.42 -9.98
CA SER A 463 23.13 12.51 -11.10
C SER A 463 22.09 11.43 -10.77
N TYR A 464 20.82 11.70 -11.08
CA TYR A 464 19.74 10.72 -11.22
C TYR A 464 19.21 10.66 -12.66
N PHE A 465 20.10 10.70 -13.65
CA PHE A 465 19.74 10.28 -15.01
C PHE A 465 19.97 8.78 -15.14
N ARG A 466 19.05 7.98 -14.59
CA ARG A 466 18.81 6.64 -15.15
C ARG A 466 18.14 6.90 -16.49
N SER A 467 18.80 6.52 -17.58
CA SER A 467 18.21 6.50 -18.92
C SER A 467 16.79 5.91 -18.86
N LEU A 468 15.77 6.71 -19.21
CA LEU A 468 14.39 6.24 -19.25
C LEU A 468 14.28 5.01 -20.19
N PRO A 469 13.58 3.95 -19.80
CA PRO A 469 13.39 2.79 -20.65
C PRO A 469 12.66 3.20 -21.93
N ARG A 470 13.25 2.91 -23.09
CA ARG A 470 12.62 3.12 -24.40
C ARG A 470 11.52 2.07 -24.58
N GLY A 471 10.26 2.53 -24.68
CA GLY A 471 9.16 1.80 -25.31
C GLY A 471 8.33 0.91 -24.39
N THR A 472 7.28 1.46 -23.80
CA THR A 472 6.11 0.72 -23.31
C THR A 472 4.85 1.35 -23.90
N ASN A 473 3.82 0.55 -24.26
CA ASN A 473 2.57 1.02 -24.89
C ASN A 473 1.75 2.02 -24.05
N ASN A 474 2.14 2.24 -22.79
CA ASN A 474 1.47 3.08 -21.80
C ASN A 474 2.28 4.35 -21.47
N MET A 475 3.34 4.66 -22.23
CA MET A 475 4.19 5.84 -22.03
C MET A 475 4.46 6.56 -23.35
N ALA A 476 4.39 7.88 -23.32
CA ALA A 476 4.83 8.77 -24.39
C ALA A 476 5.86 9.75 -23.83
N TYR A 477 6.85 10.12 -24.64
CA TYR A 477 7.84 11.13 -24.27
C TYR A 477 8.15 12.01 -25.48
N GLY A 478 8.59 13.23 -25.23
CA GLY A 478 8.90 14.18 -26.28
C GLY A 478 9.68 15.37 -25.76
N THR A 479 10.36 16.06 -26.67
CA THR A 479 11.19 17.22 -26.36
C THR A 479 10.49 18.48 -26.86
N PHE A 480 10.25 19.41 -25.94
CA PHE A 480 9.46 20.62 -26.20
C PHE A 480 10.24 21.87 -25.86
N ASN A 481 10.06 22.92 -26.65
CA ASN A 481 10.61 24.25 -26.43
C ASN A 481 9.45 25.25 -26.24
N PHE A 482 9.75 26.55 -26.31
CA PHE A 482 8.75 27.62 -26.18
C PHE A 482 7.59 27.55 -27.20
N LEU A 483 7.74 26.85 -28.34
CA LEU A 483 6.65 26.65 -29.30
C LEU A 483 5.57 25.69 -28.78
N GLY A 484 5.84 24.99 -27.68
CA GLY A 484 4.94 24.00 -27.10
C GLY A 484 4.83 22.72 -27.91
N GLY A 485 3.78 21.96 -27.64
CA GLY A 485 3.49 20.71 -28.34
C GLY A 485 2.47 19.86 -27.59
N ARG A 486 2.33 18.60 -28.00
CA ARG A 486 1.36 17.65 -27.45
C ARG A 486 1.97 16.28 -27.28
N LEU A 487 1.74 15.65 -26.14
CA LEU A 487 2.00 14.23 -25.90
C LEU A 487 0.67 13.48 -25.85
N MET A 488 0.64 12.27 -26.39
CA MET A 488 -0.55 11.43 -26.39
C MET A 488 -0.15 9.98 -26.16
N ILE A 489 -0.95 9.29 -25.35
CA ILE A 489 -0.90 7.83 -25.29
C ILE A 489 -1.94 7.32 -26.31
N PRO A 490 -1.52 6.65 -27.39
CA PRO A 490 -2.45 6.24 -28.45
C PRO A 490 -3.59 5.37 -27.91
N ASN A 491 -4.81 5.58 -28.41
CA ASN A 491 -6.01 4.79 -28.12
C ASN A 491 -6.48 4.76 -26.65
N THR A 492 -6.04 5.71 -25.80
CA THR A 492 -6.51 5.83 -24.40
C THR A 492 -7.29 7.10 -24.11
N GLY A 493 -7.31 8.06 -25.04
CA GLY A 493 -7.88 9.40 -24.83
C GLY A 493 -7.06 10.29 -23.88
N ILE A 494 -5.89 9.83 -23.41
CA ILE A 494 -5.03 10.57 -22.49
C ILE A 494 -4.03 11.41 -23.29
N SER A 495 -4.03 12.72 -23.06
CA SER A 495 -3.09 13.63 -23.72
C SER A 495 -2.64 14.77 -22.83
N LEU A 496 -1.43 15.28 -23.06
CA LEU A 496 -0.88 16.46 -22.42
C LEU A 496 -0.61 17.51 -23.49
N LEU A 497 -1.33 18.62 -23.43
CA LEU A 497 -1.09 19.80 -24.26
C LEU A 497 -0.19 20.77 -23.51
N ILE A 498 0.94 21.13 -24.11
CA ILE A 498 1.86 22.17 -23.65
C ILE A 498 1.64 23.38 -24.57
N PRO A 499 0.94 24.44 -24.10
CA PRO A 499 0.66 25.59 -24.93
C PRO A 499 1.92 26.35 -25.39
N PRO A 500 1.81 27.16 -26.45
CA PRO A 500 2.88 28.08 -26.82
C PRO A 500 3.18 29.06 -25.66
N ASP A 501 4.47 29.35 -25.48
CA ASP A 501 5.02 30.17 -24.40
C ASP A 501 4.79 29.61 -22.98
N ALA A 502 4.39 28.35 -22.83
CA ALA A 502 4.36 27.68 -21.52
C ALA A 502 5.75 27.29 -21.02
N ILE A 503 6.68 27.00 -21.94
CA ILE A 503 8.10 26.77 -21.64
C ILE A 503 8.86 28.08 -21.85
N PRO A 504 9.68 28.54 -20.88
CA PRO A 504 10.47 29.76 -21.04
C PRO A 504 11.35 29.74 -22.29
N ARG A 505 11.46 30.89 -22.97
CA ARG A 505 12.33 31.05 -24.15
C ARG A 505 13.78 30.70 -23.79
N GLY A 506 14.45 29.98 -24.69
CA GLY A 506 15.82 29.49 -24.47
C GLY A 506 15.92 28.22 -23.64
N LYS A 507 14.81 27.67 -23.12
CA LYS A 507 14.77 26.36 -22.46
C LYS A 507 14.14 25.30 -23.36
N ILE A 508 14.61 24.07 -23.20
CA ILE A 508 14.09 22.87 -23.84
C ILE A 508 13.87 21.85 -22.73
N TYR A 509 12.68 21.28 -22.66
CA TYR A 509 12.32 20.27 -21.67
C TYR A 509 11.99 18.95 -22.35
N GLU A 510 12.54 17.86 -21.82
CA GLU A 510 12.08 16.51 -22.12
C GLU A 510 10.93 16.18 -21.17
N VAL A 511 9.74 15.95 -21.73
CA VAL A 511 8.51 15.70 -20.99
C VAL A 511 8.05 14.29 -21.28
N TYR A 512 7.60 13.58 -20.25
CA TYR A 512 6.97 12.26 -20.36
C TYR A 512 5.52 12.31 -19.88
N LEU A 513 4.72 11.39 -20.42
CA LEU A 513 3.35 11.12 -20.07
C LEU A 513 3.18 9.61 -19.92
N THR A 514 2.73 9.16 -18.75
CA THR A 514 2.66 7.74 -18.41
C THR A 514 1.31 7.41 -17.79
N LEU A 515 0.67 6.37 -18.30
CA LEU A 515 -0.49 5.73 -17.69
C LEU A 515 0.01 4.64 -16.73
N HIS A 516 -0.37 4.75 -15.46
CA HIS A 516 0.01 3.77 -14.44
C HIS A 516 -1.03 2.68 -14.29
N LYS A 517 -0.56 1.44 -14.13
CA LYS A 517 -1.42 0.35 -13.68
C LYS A 517 -1.73 0.53 -12.20
N GLN A 518 -2.94 0.15 -11.81
CA GLN A 518 -3.42 0.30 -10.44
C GLN A 518 -2.64 -0.56 -9.43
N GLU A 519 -2.04 -1.66 -9.89
CA GLU A 519 -1.15 -2.54 -9.12
C GLU A 519 0.20 -1.87 -8.77
N GLU A 520 0.66 -0.94 -9.62
CA GLU A 520 1.97 -0.27 -9.47
C GLU A 520 1.90 0.95 -8.55
N VAL A 521 0.73 1.59 -8.45
CA VAL A 521 0.52 2.83 -7.71
C VAL A 521 -0.72 2.72 -6.83
N ARG A 522 -0.51 2.56 -5.53
CA ARG A 522 -1.60 2.50 -4.56
C ARG A 522 -2.11 3.90 -4.22
N LEU A 523 -3.37 4.17 -4.55
CA LEU A 523 -4.09 5.36 -4.14
C LEU A 523 -4.87 5.06 -2.85
N PRO A 524 -4.59 5.75 -1.72
CA PRO A 524 -5.39 5.59 -0.51
C PRO A 524 -6.77 6.21 -0.73
N LEU A 525 -7.79 5.35 -0.78
CA LEU A 525 -9.20 5.71 -0.79
C LEU A 525 -9.73 5.55 0.65
N ALA A 526 -10.36 6.58 1.19
CA ALA A 526 -10.93 6.57 2.54
C ALA A 526 -12.46 6.60 2.49
N GLY A 527 -13.14 5.86 3.38
CA GLY A 527 -14.61 5.88 3.48
C GLY A 527 -15.31 5.41 2.20
N CYS A 528 -16.28 6.21 1.71
CA CYS A 528 -17.06 5.96 0.49
C CYS A 528 -16.39 6.51 -0.79
N GLN A 529 -15.08 6.78 -0.75
CA GLN A 529 -14.33 7.28 -1.90
C GLN A 529 -14.15 6.21 -2.97
N THR A 530 -14.13 6.67 -4.22
CA THR A 530 -13.90 5.82 -5.36
C THR A 530 -13.10 6.50 -6.46
N LEU A 531 -12.30 5.70 -7.17
CA LEU A 531 -11.57 6.14 -8.34
C LEU A 531 -12.53 6.36 -9.52
N LEU A 532 -12.41 7.53 -10.17
CA LEU A 532 -13.25 7.93 -11.31
C LEU A 532 -12.47 8.04 -12.62
N SER A 533 -11.15 8.21 -12.57
CA SER A 533 -10.26 8.32 -13.74
C SER A 533 -9.05 7.39 -13.61
N PRO A 534 -8.31 7.11 -14.68
CA PRO A 534 -7.00 6.47 -14.58
C PRO A 534 -6.00 7.33 -13.80
N ILE A 535 -4.94 6.68 -13.32
CA ILE A 535 -3.81 7.34 -12.67
C ILE A 535 -2.77 7.71 -13.74
N VAL A 536 -2.54 9.00 -13.93
CA VAL A 536 -1.66 9.51 -14.99
C VAL A 536 -0.53 10.35 -14.40
N SER A 537 0.69 10.13 -14.88
CA SER A 537 1.85 10.98 -14.55
C SER A 537 2.31 11.76 -15.76
N CYS A 538 2.43 13.08 -15.60
CA CYS A 538 3.19 13.93 -16.50
C CYS A 538 4.42 14.48 -15.75
N GLY A 539 5.59 14.50 -16.39
CA GLY A 539 6.80 14.96 -15.71
C GLY A 539 7.94 15.27 -16.67
N PRO A 540 9.13 15.62 -16.17
CA PRO A 540 9.55 15.46 -14.77
C PRO A 540 8.92 16.49 -13.80
N PRO A 541 8.71 16.11 -12.52
CA PRO A 541 8.21 17.05 -11.52
C PRO A 541 9.25 18.14 -11.21
N GLY A 542 8.79 19.36 -10.93
CA GLY A 542 9.66 20.51 -10.60
C GLY A 542 10.12 21.35 -11.80
N VAL A 543 9.70 21.00 -13.01
CA VAL A 543 9.93 21.83 -14.21
C VAL A 543 9.12 23.12 -14.11
N LEU A 544 9.76 24.25 -14.43
CA LEU A 544 9.11 25.56 -14.42
C LEU A 544 8.32 25.79 -15.71
N LEU A 545 6.99 25.90 -15.59
CA LEU A 545 6.09 26.35 -16.64
C LEU A 545 5.60 27.77 -16.36
N THR A 546 5.64 28.64 -17.36
CA THR A 546 5.14 30.04 -17.28
C THR A 546 3.65 30.16 -17.56
N ARG A 547 3.04 29.12 -18.12
CA ARG A 547 1.60 29.00 -18.39
C ARG A 547 1.16 27.56 -18.10
N PRO A 548 -0.10 27.33 -17.68
CA PRO A 548 -0.58 26.00 -17.35
C PRO A 548 -0.59 25.09 -18.59
N ALA A 549 -0.10 23.86 -18.41
CA ALA A 549 -0.32 22.76 -19.34
C ALA A 549 -1.71 22.15 -19.10
N ILE A 550 -2.27 21.48 -20.11
CA ILE A 550 -3.58 20.83 -20.01
C ILE A 550 -3.42 19.33 -20.13
N LEU A 551 -3.72 18.61 -19.05
CA LEU A 551 -3.83 17.16 -19.03
C LEU A 551 -5.28 16.76 -19.29
N ALA A 552 -5.52 16.06 -20.39
CA ALA A 552 -6.81 15.44 -20.71
C ALA A 552 -6.79 13.97 -20.30
N MET A 553 -7.81 13.52 -19.57
CA MET A 553 -8.01 12.12 -19.22
C MET A 553 -9.50 11.77 -19.15
N GLY A 554 -9.85 10.52 -19.47
CA GLY A 554 -11.22 10.03 -19.38
C GLY A 554 -11.68 9.84 -17.93
N HIS A 555 -12.99 9.88 -17.69
CA HIS A 555 -13.56 9.48 -16.41
C HIS A 555 -14.88 8.72 -16.61
N CYS A 556 -15.31 7.98 -15.59
CA CYS A 556 -16.57 7.24 -15.58
C CYS A 556 -17.69 7.91 -14.79
N VAL A 557 -17.50 9.09 -14.20
CA VAL A 557 -18.56 9.76 -13.43
C VAL A 557 -19.63 10.38 -14.34
N GLU A 558 -20.88 10.34 -13.88
CA GLU A 558 -21.97 11.20 -14.35
C GLU A 558 -22.08 12.40 -13.39
N ALA A 559 -21.57 13.55 -13.85
CA ALA A 559 -21.35 14.69 -12.98
C ALA A 559 -22.67 15.34 -12.54
N SER A 560 -22.92 15.36 -11.24
CA SER A 560 -23.99 16.12 -10.61
C SER A 560 -23.48 16.70 -9.29
N ALA A 561 -23.57 18.01 -9.12
CA ALA A 561 -23.08 18.70 -7.92
C ALA A 561 -23.85 18.31 -6.65
N GLU A 562 -25.09 17.85 -6.79
CA GLU A 562 -25.92 17.39 -5.66
C GLU A 562 -25.57 15.97 -5.21
N ASN A 563 -25.08 15.14 -6.12
CA ASN A 563 -24.86 13.71 -5.88
C ASN A 563 -23.40 13.36 -5.63
N TRP A 564 -22.45 14.19 -6.07
CA TRP A 564 -21.02 13.87 -6.04
C TRP A 564 -20.18 14.99 -5.41
N SER A 565 -19.26 14.60 -4.55
CA SER A 565 -18.10 15.40 -4.15
C SER A 565 -16.87 14.92 -4.91
N ILE A 566 -16.48 15.63 -5.96
CA ILE A 566 -15.38 15.23 -6.85
C ILE A 566 -14.11 16.01 -6.50
N ARG A 567 -13.01 15.29 -6.34
CA ARG A 567 -11.70 15.82 -5.96
C ARG A 567 -10.62 15.36 -6.91
N LEU A 568 -9.73 16.28 -7.29
CA LEU A 568 -8.49 15.98 -7.97
C LEU A 568 -7.41 15.74 -6.91
N LYS A 569 -6.82 14.54 -6.90
CA LYS A 569 -5.67 14.24 -6.05
C LYS A 569 -4.38 14.32 -6.85
N LYS A 570 -3.33 14.87 -6.24
CA LYS A 570 -1.97 14.88 -6.78
C LYS A 570 -1.04 14.14 -5.83
N GLN A 571 -0.10 13.38 -6.38
CA GLN A 571 0.96 12.78 -5.58
C GLN A 571 2.15 13.75 -5.41
N SER A 572 2.60 13.93 -4.17
CA SER A 572 3.79 14.68 -3.81
C SER A 572 5.07 13.95 -4.24
N CYS A 573 6.21 14.63 -4.20
CA CYS A 573 7.52 14.00 -4.44
C CYS A 573 7.89 12.95 -3.37
N GLU A 574 7.30 13.04 -2.17
CA GLU A 574 7.47 12.08 -1.07
C GLU A 574 6.56 10.85 -1.21
N GLY A 575 5.66 10.85 -2.21
CA GLY A 575 4.76 9.73 -2.50
C GLY A 575 3.40 9.81 -1.80
N THR A 576 3.14 10.84 -1.00
CA THR A 576 1.84 11.10 -0.36
C THR A 576 0.84 11.66 -1.36
N TRP A 577 -0.44 11.30 -1.22
CA TRP A 577 -1.52 11.82 -2.06
C TRP A 577 -2.25 12.96 -1.34
N GLU A 578 -2.40 14.09 -2.01
CA GLU A 578 -3.03 15.30 -1.46
C GLU A 578 -4.20 15.75 -2.35
N ASP A 579 -5.26 16.22 -1.72
CA ASP A 579 -6.42 16.81 -2.40
C ASP A 579 -6.04 18.22 -2.86
N VAL A 580 -5.81 18.41 -4.17
CA VAL A 580 -5.33 19.70 -4.73
C VAL A 580 -6.45 20.61 -5.24
N LEU A 581 -7.59 20.03 -5.61
CA LEU A 581 -8.76 20.76 -6.09
C LEU A 581 -10.03 19.97 -5.79
N GLN A 582 -11.04 20.64 -5.25
CA GLN A 582 -12.41 20.13 -5.14
C GLN A 582 -13.28 20.81 -6.20
N LEU A 583 -13.91 20.02 -7.07
CA LEU A 583 -14.74 20.55 -8.15
C LEU A 583 -16.08 21.05 -7.56
N GLY A 584 -16.50 22.25 -7.97
CA GLY A 584 -17.76 22.87 -7.52
C GLY A 584 -17.63 23.76 -6.28
N ALA A 585 -16.45 23.87 -5.66
CA ALA A 585 -16.20 24.81 -4.56
C ALA A 585 -15.45 26.07 -5.05
N GLU A 586 -15.91 27.26 -4.65
CA GLU A 586 -15.18 28.52 -4.81
C GLU A 586 -14.34 28.75 -3.54
N PRO A 587 -12.99 28.85 -3.59
CA PRO A 587 -12.19 29.39 -4.69
C PRO A 587 -11.24 28.37 -5.33
N CYS A 588 -11.06 28.52 -6.64
CA CYS A 588 -10.04 27.82 -7.41
C CYS A 588 -8.65 28.20 -6.87
N THR A 589 -7.83 27.22 -6.50
CA THR A 589 -6.40 27.43 -6.22
C THR A 589 -5.74 28.00 -7.48
N GLU A 590 -4.91 29.05 -7.37
CA GLU A 590 -4.29 29.69 -8.56
C GLU A 590 -3.53 28.70 -9.47
N LEU A 591 -3.09 27.56 -8.93
CA LEU A 591 -2.23 26.57 -9.58
C LEU A 591 -2.95 25.45 -10.33
N TYR A 592 -4.23 25.18 -10.03
CA TYR A 592 -4.96 24.03 -10.58
C TYR A 592 -6.39 24.42 -10.95
N TYR A 593 -6.83 23.99 -12.13
CA TYR A 593 -8.22 24.09 -12.54
C TYR A 593 -8.61 22.83 -13.32
N CYS A 594 -9.84 22.36 -13.14
CA CYS A 594 -10.31 21.15 -13.80
C CYS A 594 -11.68 21.43 -14.43
N GLN A 595 -11.73 21.41 -15.76
CA GLN A 595 -12.99 21.39 -16.48
C GLN A 595 -13.46 19.93 -16.59
N LEU A 596 -14.60 19.62 -15.98
CA LEU A 596 -15.24 18.31 -16.08
C LEU A 596 -16.30 18.35 -17.19
N GLU A 597 -16.23 17.41 -18.12
CA GLU A 597 -17.25 17.24 -19.17
C GLU A 597 -17.96 15.89 -18.99
N ALA A 598 -18.78 15.50 -19.97
CA ALA A 598 -19.55 14.27 -19.86
C ALA A 598 -18.66 13.01 -19.80
N GLN A 599 -17.53 12.96 -20.53
CA GLN A 599 -16.68 11.76 -20.67
C GLN A 599 -15.19 11.98 -20.39
N ALA A 600 -14.74 13.23 -20.31
CA ALA A 600 -13.34 13.59 -20.13
C ALA A 600 -13.21 14.77 -19.16
N CYS A 601 -12.08 14.84 -18.48
CA CYS A 601 -11.69 15.98 -17.67
C CYS A 601 -10.40 16.60 -18.20
N TYR A 602 -10.33 17.92 -18.12
CA TYR A 602 -9.21 18.73 -18.58
C TYR A 602 -8.61 19.47 -17.39
N VAL A 603 -7.47 18.99 -16.92
CA VAL A 603 -6.75 19.54 -15.77
C VAL A 603 -5.68 20.52 -16.24
N PHE A 604 -5.88 21.79 -15.91
CA PHE A 604 -4.89 22.84 -16.03
C PHE A 604 -3.94 22.76 -14.85
N THR A 605 -2.64 22.69 -15.14
CA THR A 605 -1.62 22.69 -14.10
C THR A 605 -0.34 23.35 -14.56
N GLU A 606 0.24 24.18 -13.69
CA GLU A 606 1.57 24.74 -13.87
C GLU A 606 2.66 23.82 -13.28
N GLN A 607 2.27 22.82 -12.49
CA GLN A 607 3.17 21.88 -11.84
C GLN A 607 2.89 20.45 -12.29
N LEU A 608 3.71 19.95 -13.21
CA LEU A 608 3.69 18.56 -13.64
C LEU A 608 3.83 17.60 -12.44
N GLY A 609 3.14 16.45 -12.51
CA GLY A 609 3.11 15.46 -11.45
C GLY A 609 2.19 14.29 -11.79
N ARG A 610 1.81 13.54 -10.75
CA ARG A 610 0.88 12.41 -10.88
C ARG A 610 -0.51 12.81 -10.38
N PHE A 611 -1.53 12.54 -11.18
CA PHE A 611 -2.91 12.98 -10.94
C PHE A 611 -3.89 11.81 -11.02
N ALA A 612 -4.97 11.92 -10.25
CA ALA A 612 -6.12 11.02 -10.31
C ALA A 612 -7.40 11.75 -9.85
N LEU A 613 -8.53 11.46 -10.48
CA LEU A 613 -9.85 11.96 -10.08
C LEU A 613 -10.52 10.96 -9.14
N VAL A 614 -10.92 11.45 -7.96
CA VAL A 614 -11.59 10.66 -6.92
C VAL A 614 -12.94 11.28 -6.63
N GLY A 615 -13.97 10.46 -6.55
CA GLY A 615 -15.32 10.87 -6.18
C GLY A 615 -15.69 10.32 -4.82
N GLU A 616 -16.45 11.09 -4.06
CA GLU A 616 -17.21 10.62 -2.92
C GLU A 616 -18.69 10.84 -3.21
N SER A 617 -19.48 9.80 -2.99
CA SER A 617 -20.93 9.87 -3.17
C SER A 617 -21.58 10.63 -2.02
N LEU A 618 -22.45 11.59 -2.36
CA LEU A 618 -23.25 12.35 -1.40
C LEU A 618 -24.70 11.85 -1.33
N SER A 619 -25.13 11.04 -2.31
CA SER A 619 -26.51 10.60 -2.49
C SER A 619 -26.55 9.24 -3.18
N MET A 620 -27.58 8.44 -2.88
CA MET A 620 -27.86 7.16 -3.55
C MET A 620 -28.17 7.32 -5.05
N ALA A 621 -28.41 8.56 -5.50
CA ALA A 621 -28.58 8.91 -6.91
C ALA A 621 -27.24 9.11 -7.66
N ALA A 622 -26.11 9.07 -6.96
CA ALA A 622 -24.78 9.13 -7.56
C ALA A 622 -24.57 7.94 -8.50
N SER A 623 -24.25 8.21 -9.76
CA SER A 623 -24.10 7.20 -10.80
C SER A 623 -22.73 7.25 -11.48
N LYS A 624 -22.24 6.06 -11.84
CA LYS A 624 -21.09 5.86 -12.72
C LYS A 624 -21.51 5.22 -14.02
N ARG A 625 -20.87 5.61 -15.11
CA ARG A 625 -20.99 4.98 -16.42
C ARG A 625 -20.10 3.74 -16.45
N LEU A 626 -20.75 2.59 -16.64
CA LEU A 626 -20.08 1.33 -16.97
C LEU A 626 -20.19 1.06 -18.46
N LYS A 627 -19.11 0.59 -19.06
CA LYS A 627 -19.07 0.12 -20.43
C LYS A 627 -19.14 -1.40 -20.46
N LEU A 628 -20.23 -1.90 -21.02
CA LEU A 628 -20.54 -3.31 -21.16
C LEU A 628 -20.05 -3.81 -22.52
N VAL A 629 -19.20 -4.84 -22.52
CA VAL A 629 -18.55 -5.35 -23.72
C VAL A 629 -18.60 -6.88 -23.72
N LEU A 630 -18.96 -7.47 -24.86
CA LEU A 630 -19.12 -8.92 -24.99
C LEU A 630 -18.07 -9.50 -25.93
N PHE A 631 -17.32 -10.48 -25.43
CA PHE A 631 -16.34 -11.23 -26.20
C PHE A 631 -16.68 -12.71 -26.24
N ALA A 632 -16.33 -13.35 -27.34
CA ALA A 632 -16.37 -14.81 -27.46
C ALA A 632 -15.23 -15.31 -28.36
N PRO A 633 -14.81 -16.58 -28.25
CA PRO A 633 -13.74 -17.13 -29.08
C PRO A 633 -14.03 -17.00 -30.58
N ALA A 634 -13.06 -16.52 -31.36
CA ALA A 634 -13.20 -16.37 -32.82
C ALA A 634 -13.25 -17.71 -33.56
N ALA A 635 -12.62 -18.75 -33.00
CA ALA A 635 -12.71 -20.11 -33.49
C ALA A 635 -12.89 -21.07 -32.31
N CYS A 636 -13.85 -21.99 -32.40
CA CYS A 636 -14.08 -22.99 -31.36
C CYS A 636 -14.31 -24.39 -31.97
N PRO A 637 -13.33 -25.30 -31.87
CA PRO A 637 -13.51 -26.69 -32.26
C PRO A 637 -14.24 -27.52 -31.19
N SER A 638 -14.33 -27.01 -29.95
CA SER A 638 -14.95 -27.70 -28.81
C SER A 638 -16.49 -27.68 -28.86
N LEU A 639 -17.14 -28.58 -28.12
CA LEU A 639 -18.58 -28.49 -27.84
C LEU A 639 -18.90 -27.38 -26.82
N GLU A 640 -17.89 -26.92 -26.07
CA GLU A 640 -18.04 -25.82 -25.12
C GLU A 640 -17.73 -24.47 -25.76
N TYR A 641 -18.65 -23.52 -25.61
CA TYR A 641 -18.52 -22.17 -26.12
C TYR A 641 -18.70 -21.16 -24.99
N ASN A 642 -17.72 -20.27 -24.82
CA ASN A 642 -17.70 -19.32 -23.71
C ASN A 642 -18.00 -17.91 -24.22
N ILE A 643 -18.92 -17.22 -23.56
CA ILE A 643 -19.18 -15.79 -23.78
C ILE A 643 -18.74 -15.04 -22.53
N ARG A 644 -17.79 -14.12 -22.68
CA ARG A 644 -17.30 -13.24 -21.62
C ARG A 644 -18.00 -11.89 -21.70
N VAL A 645 -18.69 -11.50 -20.64
CA VAL A 645 -19.37 -10.22 -20.52
C VAL A 645 -18.60 -9.36 -19.54
N TYR A 646 -17.89 -8.36 -20.06
CA TYR A 646 -17.09 -7.42 -19.28
C TYR A 646 -17.93 -6.24 -18.82
N CYS A 647 -17.75 -5.85 -17.56
CA CYS A 647 -18.37 -4.70 -16.92
C CYS A 647 -17.27 -3.71 -16.52
N LEU A 648 -16.89 -2.85 -17.46
CA LEU A 648 -15.72 -1.97 -17.33
C LEU A 648 -16.14 -0.58 -16.87
N SER A 649 -15.22 0.18 -16.28
CA SER A 649 -15.40 1.63 -16.18
C SER A 649 -15.44 2.23 -17.59
N ASP A 650 -16.32 3.21 -17.84
CA ASP A 650 -16.45 3.85 -19.16
C ASP A 650 -15.29 4.82 -19.46
N THR A 651 -14.08 4.26 -19.57
CA THR A 651 -12.86 4.95 -19.97
C THR A 651 -12.16 4.17 -21.10
N GLN A 652 -11.47 4.87 -22.01
CA GLN A 652 -10.90 4.24 -23.21
C GLN A 652 -9.67 3.38 -22.90
N ASP A 653 -8.90 3.72 -21.87
CA ASP A 653 -7.73 2.98 -21.43
C ASP A 653 -8.06 1.55 -21.01
N VAL A 654 -9.07 1.36 -20.15
CA VAL A 654 -9.51 0.03 -19.71
C VAL A 654 -10.04 -0.79 -20.88
N LEU A 655 -10.82 -0.16 -21.77
CA LEU A 655 -11.32 -0.83 -22.98
C LEU A 655 -10.18 -1.31 -23.88
N LYS A 656 -9.14 -0.49 -24.09
CA LYS A 656 -7.96 -0.85 -24.88
C LYS A 656 -7.24 -2.06 -24.27
N GLU A 657 -7.06 -2.07 -22.95
CA GLU A 657 -6.40 -3.18 -22.25
C GLU A 657 -7.19 -4.49 -22.37
N VAL A 658 -8.53 -4.44 -22.23
CA VAL A 658 -9.39 -5.63 -22.39
C VAL A 658 -9.40 -6.13 -23.83
N ILE A 659 -9.47 -5.24 -24.82
CA ILE A 659 -9.37 -5.63 -26.23
C ILE A 659 -8.03 -6.32 -26.50
N GLN A 660 -6.92 -5.79 -25.97
CA GLN A 660 -5.60 -6.38 -26.13
C GLN A 660 -5.49 -7.75 -25.46
N LEU A 661 -6.07 -7.90 -24.26
CA LEU A 661 -6.16 -9.16 -23.54
C LEU A 661 -6.98 -10.20 -24.32
N GLU A 662 -8.14 -9.82 -24.84
CA GLU A 662 -9.00 -10.71 -25.61
C GLU A 662 -8.36 -11.13 -26.93
N LYS A 663 -7.64 -10.23 -27.61
CA LYS A 663 -6.81 -10.61 -28.77
C LYS A 663 -5.79 -11.70 -28.42
N GLN A 664 -5.13 -11.62 -27.25
CA GLN A 664 -4.21 -12.66 -26.78
C GLN A 664 -4.92 -13.97 -26.45
N LEU A 665 -6.17 -13.90 -25.99
CA LEU A 665 -7.01 -15.06 -25.68
C LEU A 665 -7.77 -15.61 -26.89
N GLY A 666 -7.59 -15.05 -28.09
CA GLY A 666 -8.30 -15.45 -29.31
C GLY A 666 -9.79 -15.07 -29.31
N GLY A 667 -10.19 -14.11 -28.50
CA GLY A 667 -11.54 -13.58 -28.44
C GLY A 667 -11.81 -12.52 -29.50
N GLN A 668 -13.06 -12.46 -29.95
CA GLN A 668 -13.61 -11.44 -30.83
C GLN A 668 -14.80 -10.76 -30.16
N LEU A 669 -15.00 -9.49 -30.48
CA LEU A 669 -16.16 -8.74 -30.04
C LEU A 669 -17.42 -9.30 -30.72
N ILE A 670 -18.49 -9.57 -29.97
CA ILE A 670 -19.74 -10.16 -30.51
C ILE A 670 -20.97 -9.24 -30.38
N GLY A 671 -20.77 -7.98 -30.03
CA GLY A 671 -21.81 -6.97 -29.97
C GLY A 671 -21.24 -5.57 -29.76
N ALA A 672 -21.99 -4.54 -30.17
CA ALA A 672 -21.61 -3.16 -29.94
C ALA A 672 -21.59 -2.84 -28.43
N PRO A 673 -20.55 -2.17 -27.90
CA PRO A 673 -20.50 -1.78 -26.50
C PRO A 673 -21.72 -0.95 -26.07
N ARG A 674 -22.22 -1.17 -24.86
CA ARG A 674 -23.34 -0.39 -24.29
C ARG A 674 -22.93 0.29 -22.99
N VAL A 675 -23.54 1.43 -22.71
CA VAL A 675 -23.34 2.15 -21.44
C VAL A 675 -24.47 1.84 -20.49
N LEU A 676 -24.13 1.56 -19.23
CA LEU A 676 -25.05 1.33 -18.12
C LEU A 676 -24.71 2.29 -16.99
N HIS A 677 -25.70 2.99 -16.44
CA HIS A 677 -25.52 3.85 -15.27
C HIS A 677 -25.67 3.02 -14.00
N PHE A 678 -24.57 2.83 -13.28
CA PHE A 678 -24.50 2.08 -12.05
C PHE A 678 -24.56 3.04 -10.86
N LYS A 679 -25.61 2.92 -10.05
CA LYS A 679 -25.93 3.84 -8.95
C LYS A 679 -25.32 3.37 -7.63
N ASP A 680 -25.06 4.30 -6.73
CA ASP A 680 -24.63 4.06 -5.34
C ASP A 680 -25.77 3.50 -4.47
N SER A 681 -26.44 2.45 -4.93
CA SER A 681 -27.61 1.87 -4.24
C SER A 681 -27.26 0.66 -3.37
N TYR A 682 -25.97 0.32 -3.22
CA TYR A 682 -25.47 -0.92 -2.59
C TYR A 682 -25.96 -2.23 -3.21
N HIS A 683 -26.66 -2.17 -4.34
CA HIS A 683 -27.18 -3.33 -5.04
C HIS A 683 -26.18 -3.92 -6.06
N ASN A 684 -26.15 -5.26 -6.14
CA ASN A 684 -25.29 -6.01 -7.06
C ASN A 684 -25.71 -5.84 -8.51
N LEU A 685 -24.78 -6.08 -9.42
CA LEU A 685 -25.05 -6.21 -10.85
C LEU A 685 -25.37 -7.66 -11.19
N ARG A 686 -26.49 -7.90 -11.87
CA ARG A 686 -26.93 -9.22 -12.33
C ARG A 686 -26.75 -9.37 -13.82
N LEU A 687 -26.33 -10.56 -14.24
CA LEU A 687 -26.14 -10.93 -15.63
C LEU A 687 -26.87 -12.24 -15.90
N SER A 688 -27.64 -12.30 -16.98
CA SER A 688 -28.34 -13.53 -17.38
C SER A 688 -28.36 -13.70 -18.89
N ILE A 689 -28.59 -14.94 -19.33
CA ILE A 689 -28.75 -15.31 -20.73
C ILE A 689 -30.12 -15.94 -20.94
N HIS A 690 -30.83 -15.45 -21.94
CA HIS A 690 -32.21 -15.82 -22.29
C HIS A 690 -32.32 -16.12 -23.79
N ASP A 691 -33.49 -16.62 -24.19
CA ASP A 691 -33.87 -16.85 -25.59
C ASP A 691 -32.88 -17.74 -26.36
N MET A 692 -32.25 -18.69 -25.65
CA MET A 692 -31.31 -19.65 -26.24
C MET A 692 -32.08 -20.83 -26.84
N PRO A 693 -31.79 -21.24 -28.09
CA PRO A 693 -32.47 -22.37 -28.73
C PRO A 693 -32.11 -23.68 -28.03
N SER A 694 -32.99 -24.14 -27.15
CA SER A 694 -32.80 -25.33 -26.31
C SER A 694 -32.63 -26.63 -27.10
N SER A 695 -33.02 -26.65 -28.37
CA SER A 695 -32.81 -27.77 -29.30
C SER A 695 -31.37 -27.89 -29.79
N LEU A 696 -30.58 -26.81 -29.75
CA LEU A 696 -29.23 -26.73 -30.33
C LEU A 696 -28.14 -26.41 -29.30
N TRP A 697 -28.51 -25.70 -28.23
CA TRP A 697 -27.60 -25.17 -27.23
C TRP A 697 -28.15 -25.38 -25.81
N LYS A 698 -27.25 -25.61 -24.86
CA LYS A 698 -27.54 -25.75 -23.44
C LYS A 698 -26.58 -24.91 -22.61
N SER A 699 -27.07 -24.16 -21.63
CA SER A 699 -26.22 -23.46 -20.66
C SER A 699 -25.71 -24.44 -19.60
N LYS A 700 -24.41 -24.38 -19.29
CA LYS A 700 -23.82 -25.14 -18.16
C LYS A 700 -23.99 -24.42 -16.81
N LEU A 701 -24.53 -23.21 -16.81
CA LEU A 701 -24.80 -22.47 -15.58
C LEU A 701 -25.95 -23.14 -14.80
N LEU A 702 -25.68 -23.55 -13.56
CA LEU A 702 -26.69 -24.13 -12.67
C LEU A 702 -27.68 -23.09 -12.13
N ALA A 703 -27.24 -21.83 -12.03
CA ALA A 703 -28.07 -20.69 -11.65
C ALA A 703 -28.69 -20.01 -12.88
N SER A 704 -29.80 -19.31 -12.70
CA SER A 704 -30.46 -18.54 -13.79
C SER A 704 -29.74 -17.24 -14.14
N TYR A 705 -28.87 -16.74 -13.25
CA TYR A 705 -28.08 -15.53 -13.43
C TYR A 705 -26.74 -15.63 -12.67
N GLN A 706 -25.80 -14.76 -13.01
CA GLN A 706 -24.57 -14.51 -12.28
C GLN A 706 -24.63 -13.12 -11.65
N GLU A 707 -23.93 -12.90 -10.52
CA GLU A 707 -23.87 -11.61 -9.85
C GLU A 707 -22.43 -11.12 -9.72
N ILE A 708 -22.23 -9.80 -9.88
CA ILE A 708 -21.01 -9.11 -9.50
C ILE A 708 -21.34 -8.22 -8.28
N PRO A 709 -20.64 -8.41 -7.13
CA PRO A 709 -20.89 -7.63 -5.93
C PRO A 709 -20.73 -6.13 -6.14
N PHE A 710 -21.59 -5.34 -5.50
CA PHE A 710 -21.59 -3.87 -5.59
C PHE A 710 -20.21 -3.25 -5.39
N TYR A 711 -19.52 -3.60 -4.30
CA TYR A 711 -18.24 -2.99 -3.92
C TYR A 711 -17.10 -3.25 -4.92
N HIS A 712 -17.14 -4.36 -5.65
CA HIS A 712 -16.13 -4.65 -6.67
C HIS A 712 -16.22 -3.65 -7.82
N ILE A 713 -17.45 -3.33 -8.24
CA ILE A 713 -17.72 -2.33 -9.29
C ILE A 713 -17.52 -0.92 -8.73
N TRP A 714 -18.10 -0.64 -7.57
CA TRP A 714 -18.13 0.72 -7.02
C TRP A 714 -16.75 1.21 -6.62
N SER A 715 -15.86 0.37 -6.07
CA SER A 715 -14.52 0.81 -5.67
C SER A 715 -13.64 1.27 -6.86
N GLY A 716 -13.85 0.70 -8.06
CA GLY A 716 -13.02 0.97 -9.22
C GLY A 716 -11.58 0.44 -9.09
N LEU A 717 -11.36 -0.55 -8.20
CA LEU A 717 -10.06 -1.16 -7.95
C LEU A 717 -9.77 -2.41 -8.81
N GLN A 718 -10.79 -2.96 -9.46
CA GLN A 718 -10.66 -4.11 -10.35
C GLN A 718 -11.06 -3.70 -11.78
N PRO A 719 -10.10 -3.51 -12.70
CA PRO A 719 -10.39 -2.97 -14.03
C PRO A 719 -11.06 -3.98 -14.98
N PHE A 720 -10.95 -5.29 -14.74
CA PHE A 720 -11.35 -6.35 -15.68
C PHE A 720 -12.47 -7.26 -15.16
N LEU A 721 -13.45 -6.68 -14.47
CA LEU A 721 -14.61 -7.43 -13.99
C LEU A 721 -15.40 -8.02 -15.15
N HIS A 722 -15.63 -9.32 -15.12
CA HIS A 722 -16.42 -10.02 -16.13
C HIS A 722 -17.10 -11.26 -15.56
N CYS A 723 -18.20 -11.66 -16.19
CA CYS A 723 -18.80 -12.98 -16.02
C CYS A 723 -18.62 -13.80 -17.28
N THR A 724 -18.42 -15.11 -17.12
CA THR A 724 -18.31 -16.03 -18.26
C THR A 724 -19.53 -16.94 -18.29
N PHE A 725 -20.26 -16.93 -19.41
CA PHE A 725 -21.34 -17.88 -19.68
C PHE A 725 -20.78 -19.03 -20.52
N THR A 726 -20.75 -20.23 -19.93
CA THR A 726 -20.35 -21.46 -20.62
C THR A 726 -21.56 -22.16 -21.21
N LEU A 727 -21.55 -22.28 -22.53
CA LEU A 727 -22.58 -22.91 -23.34
C LEU A 727 -22.07 -24.22 -23.92
N GLU A 728 -22.97 -25.16 -24.15
CA GLU A 728 -22.69 -26.46 -24.74
C GLU A 728 -23.57 -26.63 -25.98
N ARG A 729 -22.94 -26.83 -27.14
CA ARG A 729 -23.66 -27.17 -28.38
C ARG A 729 -23.85 -28.68 -28.48
N LEU A 730 -24.98 -29.11 -29.05
CA LEU A 730 -25.27 -30.53 -29.25
C LEU A 730 -24.34 -31.22 -30.24
N SER A 731 -23.81 -30.49 -31.23
CA SER A 731 -22.93 -31.00 -32.27
C SER A 731 -21.92 -29.94 -32.70
N THR A 732 -20.74 -30.35 -33.15
CA THR A 732 -19.72 -29.46 -33.71
C THR A 732 -20.14 -28.80 -35.03
N SER A 733 -21.18 -29.32 -35.69
CA SER A 733 -21.82 -28.72 -36.87
C SER A 733 -22.72 -27.53 -36.53
N THR A 734 -23.11 -27.35 -35.26
CA THR A 734 -23.92 -26.22 -34.82
C THR A 734 -23.04 -24.98 -34.71
N CYS A 735 -23.27 -24.03 -35.63
CA CYS A 735 -22.50 -22.78 -35.71
C CYS A 735 -23.35 -21.52 -35.49
N GLU A 736 -24.69 -21.63 -35.49
CA GLU A 736 -25.59 -20.51 -35.26
C GLU A 736 -25.90 -20.37 -33.78
N LEU A 737 -25.63 -19.20 -33.22
CA LEU A 737 -25.99 -18.85 -31.86
C LEU A 737 -26.86 -17.59 -31.89
N ALA A 738 -28.09 -17.76 -31.41
CA ALA A 738 -29.03 -16.67 -31.15
C ALA A 738 -29.38 -16.69 -29.66
N CYS A 739 -29.12 -15.60 -28.95
CA CYS A 739 -29.49 -15.45 -27.54
C CYS A 739 -29.60 -13.99 -27.15
N LYS A 740 -30.28 -13.71 -26.04
CA LYS A 740 -30.37 -12.38 -25.45
C LYS A 740 -29.67 -12.35 -24.10
N ILE A 741 -28.66 -11.48 -23.96
CA ILE A 741 -27.92 -11.30 -22.70
C ILE A 741 -28.43 -10.03 -22.01
N TRP A 742 -28.81 -10.15 -20.74
CA TRP A 742 -29.24 -9.03 -19.91
C TRP A 742 -28.20 -8.72 -18.85
N VAL A 743 -27.97 -7.43 -18.62
CA VAL A 743 -27.08 -6.91 -17.57
C VAL A 743 -27.82 -5.76 -16.89
N TRP A 744 -28.11 -5.89 -15.59
CA TRP A 744 -28.85 -4.86 -14.86
C TRP A 744 -28.44 -4.80 -13.40
N GLN A 745 -28.56 -3.63 -12.79
CA GLN A 745 -28.42 -3.48 -11.35
C GLN A 745 -29.74 -3.82 -10.67
N VAL A 746 -29.72 -4.53 -9.54
CA VAL A 746 -30.95 -4.77 -8.76
C VAL A 746 -31.52 -3.41 -8.33
N GLU A 747 -32.81 -3.18 -8.63
CA GLU A 747 -33.50 -1.89 -8.43
C GLU A 747 -32.84 -0.69 -9.15
N GLY A 748 -32.12 -0.95 -10.25
CA GLY A 748 -31.45 0.08 -11.04
C GLY A 748 -31.62 -0.07 -12.54
N ASP A 749 -30.71 0.55 -13.29
CA ASP A 749 -30.74 0.56 -14.75
C ASP A 749 -30.32 -0.82 -15.32
N GLY A 750 -30.74 -1.09 -16.55
CA GLY A 750 -30.45 -2.34 -17.25
C GLY A 750 -30.22 -2.16 -18.74
N GLN A 751 -29.38 -3.02 -19.31
CA GLN A 751 -29.09 -3.11 -20.74
C GLN A 751 -29.30 -4.54 -21.23
N SER A 752 -29.68 -4.68 -22.50
CA SER A 752 -29.79 -5.99 -23.15
C SER A 752 -29.04 -6.03 -24.48
N PHE A 753 -28.45 -7.17 -24.77
CA PHE A 753 -27.71 -7.47 -25.99
C PHE A 753 -28.42 -8.58 -26.73
N THR A 754 -28.86 -8.30 -27.96
CA THR A 754 -29.34 -9.33 -28.88
C THR A 754 -28.14 -9.84 -29.66
N VAL A 755 -27.73 -11.06 -29.36
CA VAL A 755 -26.58 -11.73 -29.99
C VAL A 755 -27.12 -12.68 -31.04
N ASN A 756 -26.74 -12.45 -32.30
CA ASN A 756 -27.08 -13.31 -33.42
C ASN A 756 -25.89 -13.34 -34.40
N PHE A 757 -25.08 -14.38 -34.31
CA PHE A 757 -23.91 -14.53 -35.17
C PHE A 757 -23.60 -16.00 -35.48
N ASN A 758 -22.89 -16.20 -36.59
CA ASN A 758 -22.43 -17.51 -37.02
C ASN A 758 -20.95 -17.70 -36.65
N ILE A 759 -20.67 -18.62 -35.73
CA ILE A 759 -19.32 -18.87 -35.18
C ILE A 759 -18.27 -19.10 -36.28
N ALA A 760 -18.65 -19.67 -37.44
CA ALA A 760 -17.72 -20.02 -38.51
C ALA A 760 -17.55 -18.95 -39.61
N LYS A 761 -18.45 -17.96 -39.70
CA LYS A 761 -18.50 -17.02 -40.84
C LYS A 761 -18.43 -15.54 -40.45
N ASP A 762 -18.57 -15.24 -39.16
CA ASP A 762 -18.91 -13.90 -38.73
C ASP A 762 -17.71 -13.16 -38.12
N THR A 763 -16.93 -12.50 -38.99
CA THR A 763 -15.84 -11.59 -38.61
C THR A 763 -16.27 -10.11 -38.62
N ARG A 764 -17.58 -9.83 -38.66
CA ARG A 764 -18.15 -8.47 -38.85
C ARG A 764 -17.69 -7.43 -37.82
N PHE A 765 -17.20 -7.88 -36.66
CA PHE A 765 -16.83 -7.01 -35.54
C PHE A 765 -15.31 -6.81 -35.37
N SER A 766 -14.50 -7.45 -36.21
CA SER A 766 -13.07 -7.15 -36.31
C SER A 766 -12.81 -5.69 -36.70
N ASP A 767 -13.73 -5.04 -37.41
CA ASP A 767 -13.62 -3.66 -37.88
C ASP A 767 -13.94 -2.57 -36.81
N TRP A 768 -14.54 -2.94 -35.67
CA TRP A 768 -14.74 -2.02 -34.53
C TRP A 768 -13.51 -1.90 -33.64
N LEU A 769 -12.50 -2.73 -33.89
CA LEU A 769 -11.16 -2.47 -33.40
C LEU A 769 -10.73 -1.17 -34.04
N VAL A 770 -10.62 -0.12 -33.21
CA VAL A 770 -10.00 1.16 -33.60
C VAL A 770 -8.83 0.80 -34.51
N PRO A 771 -8.80 1.28 -35.77
CA PRO A 771 -7.62 1.11 -36.59
C PRO A 771 -6.44 1.48 -35.73
N ASP A 772 -5.34 0.74 -35.85
CA ASP A 772 -4.08 1.15 -35.26
C ASP A 772 -3.64 2.41 -36.02
N GLU A 773 -4.36 3.52 -35.86
CA GLU A 773 -3.90 4.85 -36.21
C GLU A 773 -2.76 5.05 -35.24
N VAL A 774 -1.57 4.69 -35.70
CA VAL A 774 -0.29 5.01 -35.11
C VAL A 774 -0.18 6.54 -35.16
N GLY A 775 -0.95 7.22 -34.31
CA GLY A 775 -0.81 8.63 -34.06
C GLY A 775 0.55 8.83 -33.43
N THR A 776 1.34 9.78 -33.97
CA THR A 776 2.64 10.10 -33.42
C THR A 776 2.47 10.47 -31.93
N PRO A 777 3.14 9.78 -30.99
CA PRO A 777 2.94 9.97 -29.55
C PRO A 777 3.39 11.35 -29.05
N ALA A 778 4.18 12.07 -29.85
CA ALA A 778 4.62 13.43 -29.59
C ALA A 778 4.52 14.30 -30.86
N LEU A 779 3.81 15.42 -30.76
CA LEU A 779 3.72 16.45 -31.81
C LEU A 779 4.37 17.73 -31.29
N VAL A 780 5.30 18.31 -32.03
CA VAL A 780 6.11 19.45 -31.57
C VAL A 780 5.77 20.71 -32.36
N GLY A 781 5.69 21.84 -31.66
CA GLY A 781 5.47 23.16 -32.26
C GLY A 781 4.15 23.24 -33.02
N PRO A 782 4.09 23.94 -34.17
CA PRO A 782 2.84 24.28 -34.86
C PRO A 782 2.07 23.04 -35.37
N SER A 783 2.71 21.89 -35.53
CA SER A 783 2.06 20.64 -35.93
C SER A 783 1.10 20.08 -34.86
N ALA A 784 1.25 20.52 -33.61
CA ALA A 784 0.44 20.08 -32.48
C ALA A 784 -0.87 20.88 -32.31
N PHE A 785 -1.03 21.99 -33.04
CA PHE A 785 -2.12 22.95 -32.89
C PHE A 785 -2.90 23.07 -34.19
N LYS A 786 -4.22 23.18 -34.12
CA LYS A 786 -5.07 23.40 -35.30
C LYS A 786 -5.17 24.88 -35.66
N ILE A 787 -5.12 25.76 -34.67
CA ILE A 787 -5.19 27.21 -34.85
C ILE A 787 -3.78 27.72 -35.22
N PRO A 788 -3.60 28.32 -36.41
CA PRO A 788 -2.31 28.92 -36.78
C PRO A 788 -1.88 30.01 -35.79
N PHE A 789 -0.58 30.07 -35.49
CA PHE A 789 -0.04 30.98 -34.48
C PHE A 789 -0.42 32.45 -34.70
N LEU A 790 -0.38 32.94 -35.95
CA LEU A 790 -0.72 34.33 -36.27
C LEU A 790 -2.21 34.64 -36.02
N ILE A 791 -3.10 33.73 -36.41
CA ILE A 791 -4.55 33.88 -36.18
C ILE A 791 -4.83 33.86 -34.68
N ARG A 792 -4.19 32.94 -33.96
CA ARG A 792 -4.29 32.84 -32.50
C ARG A 792 -3.91 34.16 -31.82
N GLN A 793 -2.79 34.78 -32.18
CA GLN A 793 -2.37 36.06 -31.60
C GLN A 793 -3.34 37.20 -31.93
N LYS A 794 -3.87 37.24 -33.16
CA LYS A 794 -4.87 38.23 -33.57
C LYS A 794 -6.13 38.13 -32.72
N ILE A 795 -6.66 36.92 -32.52
CA ILE A 795 -7.83 36.67 -31.65
C ILE A 795 -7.56 37.10 -30.21
N ILE A 796 -6.41 36.73 -29.65
CA ILE A 796 -6.01 37.10 -28.28
C ILE A 796 -5.95 38.63 -28.12
N SER A 797 -5.26 39.32 -29.04
CA SER A 797 -5.12 40.78 -28.98
C SER A 797 -6.44 41.54 -29.11
N SER A 798 -7.43 40.92 -29.76
CA SER A 798 -8.76 41.48 -29.98
C SER A 798 -9.72 41.27 -28.81
N LEU A 799 -9.66 40.13 -28.12
CA LEU A 799 -10.70 39.70 -27.16
C LEU A 799 -10.26 39.76 -25.69
N ASP A 800 -8.96 39.87 -25.40
CA ASP A 800 -8.45 40.12 -24.05
C ASP A 800 -8.81 41.51 -23.47
N PRO A 801 -8.75 42.63 -24.23
CA PRO A 801 -9.19 43.91 -23.71
C PRO A 801 -10.72 43.94 -23.51
N PRO A 802 -11.22 44.58 -22.43
CA PRO A 802 -12.66 44.65 -22.18
C PRO A 802 -13.37 45.43 -23.29
N GLY A 803 -14.23 44.75 -24.06
CA GLY A 803 -14.98 45.33 -25.17
C GLY A 803 -16.10 46.26 -24.69
N THR A 804 -16.38 47.32 -25.45
CA THR A 804 -17.35 48.38 -25.09
C THR A 804 -18.82 47.91 -25.08
N ARG A 805 -19.11 46.75 -25.70
CA ARG A 805 -20.43 46.10 -25.75
C ARG A 805 -20.46 44.70 -25.12
N GLY A 806 -19.43 44.33 -24.37
CA GLY A 806 -19.26 42.98 -23.84
C GLY A 806 -18.78 41.96 -24.88
N ALA A 807 -18.43 42.40 -26.10
CA ALA A 807 -17.80 41.59 -27.15
C ALA A 807 -16.34 41.24 -26.80
N ASP A 808 -16.15 40.45 -25.75
CA ASP A 808 -14.84 40.03 -25.25
C ASP A 808 -14.78 38.51 -25.03
N TRP A 809 -13.72 38.05 -24.39
CA TRP A 809 -13.51 36.65 -24.05
C TRP A 809 -14.68 36.00 -23.29
N ARG A 810 -15.54 36.76 -22.59
CA ARG A 810 -16.70 36.22 -21.86
C ARG A 810 -17.79 35.75 -22.83
N THR A 811 -18.05 36.51 -23.89
CA THR A 811 -19.00 36.10 -24.94
C THR A 811 -18.48 34.89 -25.71
N LEU A 812 -17.15 34.83 -25.95
CA LEU A 812 -16.54 33.65 -26.54
C LEU A 812 -16.70 32.42 -25.64
N ALA A 813 -16.46 32.56 -24.33
CA ALA A 813 -16.67 31.49 -23.35
C ALA A 813 -18.13 31.00 -23.33
N GLN A 814 -19.11 31.92 -23.33
CA GLN A 814 -20.52 31.58 -23.40
C GLN A 814 -20.88 30.80 -24.67
N LYS A 815 -20.37 31.23 -25.84
CA LYS A 815 -20.61 30.55 -27.12
C LYS A 815 -19.98 29.15 -27.19
N LEU A 816 -18.92 28.91 -26.43
CA LEU A 816 -18.26 27.62 -26.31
C LEU A 816 -18.77 26.76 -25.13
N ASN A 817 -19.84 27.21 -24.45
CA ASN A 817 -20.41 26.58 -23.26
C ASN A 817 -19.39 26.43 -22.09
N LEU A 818 -18.67 27.52 -21.79
CA LEU A 818 -17.66 27.61 -20.71
C LEU A 818 -18.06 28.65 -19.65
N ASP A 819 -19.36 28.86 -19.46
CA ASP A 819 -19.98 29.91 -18.65
C ASP A 819 -19.89 29.67 -17.14
N SER A 820 -19.74 28.42 -16.69
CA SER A 820 -19.74 28.05 -15.27
C SER A 820 -18.49 28.49 -14.48
N HIS A 821 -17.40 28.91 -15.15
CA HIS A 821 -16.10 29.15 -14.49
C HIS A 821 -15.36 30.41 -15.01
N LEU A 822 -16.09 31.47 -15.33
CA LEU A 822 -15.51 32.73 -15.82
C LEU A 822 -14.51 33.38 -14.84
N SER A 823 -14.66 33.16 -13.53
CA SER A 823 -13.77 33.67 -12.49
C SER A 823 -12.33 33.13 -12.62
N PHE A 824 -12.16 31.88 -13.05
CA PHE A 824 -10.84 31.31 -13.30
C PHE A 824 -10.15 31.95 -14.50
N PHE A 825 -10.86 32.13 -15.62
CA PHE A 825 -10.27 32.76 -16.80
C PHE A 825 -9.87 34.20 -16.53
N ALA A 826 -10.67 34.94 -15.77
CA ALA A 826 -10.39 36.32 -15.38
C ALA A 826 -9.13 36.50 -14.52
N SER A 827 -8.74 35.49 -13.73
CA SER A 827 -7.54 35.56 -12.87
C SER A 827 -6.24 35.36 -13.64
N LYS A 828 -6.31 34.89 -14.89
CA LYS A 828 -5.13 34.62 -15.73
C LYS A 828 -4.77 35.83 -16.59
N ALA A 829 -3.47 35.95 -16.88
CA ALA A 829 -2.91 37.07 -17.65
C ALA A 829 -3.50 37.22 -19.08
N SER A 830 -4.04 36.13 -19.65
CA SER A 830 -4.75 36.15 -20.93
C SER A 830 -5.91 35.15 -20.87
N PRO A 831 -7.14 35.60 -20.59
CA PRO A 831 -8.33 34.76 -20.54
C PRO A 831 -8.61 34.08 -21.89
N THR A 832 -8.47 34.82 -23.01
CA THR A 832 -8.72 34.29 -24.36
C THR A 832 -7.76 33.16 -24.70
N ALA A 833 -6.48 33.27 -24.32
CA ALA A 833 -5.50 32.22 -24.57
C ALA A 833 -5.84 30.90 -23.86
N MET A 834 -6.40 30.97 -22.64
CA MET A 834 -6.83 29.79 -21.88
C MET A 834 -8.03 29.10 -22.52
N ILE A 835 -9.01 29.89 -22.98
CA ILE A 835 -10.19 29.38 -23.70
C ILE A 835 -9.77 28.67 -25.00
N LEU A 836 -8.87 29.28 -25.77
CA LEU A 836 -8.35 28.67 -27.00
C LEU A 836 -7.53 27.40 -26.72
N ASN A 837 -6.76 27.35 -25.62
CA ASN A 837 -6.05 26.13 -25.22
C ASN A 837 -7.01 25.00 -24.86
N LEU A 838 -8.11 25.31 -24.15
CA LEU A 838 -9.14 24.34 -23.83
C LEU A 838 -9.82 23.83 -25.11
N TRP A 839 -10.15 24.73 -26.04
CA TRP A 839 -10.74 24.36 -27.32
C TRP A 839 -9.83 23.40 -28.12
N GLU A 840 -8.52 23.68 -28.18
CA GLU A 840 -7.50 22.82 -28.80
C GLU A 840 -7.34 21.47 -28.08
N ALA A 841 -7.51 21.45 -26.76
CA ALA A 841 -7.49 20.22 -25.99
C ALA A 841 -8.71 19.34 -26.33
N ARG A 842 -9.91 19.94 -26.40
CA ARG A 842 -11.20 19.26 -26.66
C ARG A 842 -11.35 18.68 -28.06
N HIS A 843 -10.90 19.41 -29.08
CA HIS A 843 -11.24 19.12 -30.47
C HIS A 843 -10.11 18.43 -31.24
N PHE A 844 -9.18 17.74 -30.58
CA PHE A 844 -8.09 17.07 -31.28
C PHE A 844 -8.32 15.56 -31.38
N PRO A 845 -8.06 14.90 -32.53
CA PRO A 845 -7.48 15.42 -33.78
C PRO A 845 -8.51 15.94 -34.82
N ASN A 846 -9.80 15.70 -34.62
CA ASN A 846 -10.87 15.84 -35.63
C ASN A 846 -11.65 17.17 -35.58
N GLY A 847 -11.11 18.19 -34.92
CA GLY A 847 -11.77 19.46 -34.65
C GLY A 847 -12.06 20.26 -35.90
N ASN A 848 -13.31 20.66 -36.06
CA ASN A 848 -13.73 21.54 -37.13
C ASN A 848 -13.52 23.00 -36.73
N LEU A 849 -12.54 23.67 -37.34
CA LEU A 849 -12.26 25.09 -37.13
C LEU A 849 -13.45 25.99 -37.50
N SER A 850 -14.40 25.52 -38.31
CA SER A 850 -15.57 26.31 -38.73
C SER A 850 -16.46 26.72 -37.55
N GLN A 851 -16.53 25.91 -36.49
CA GLN A 851 -17.33 26.24 -35.30
C GLN A 851 -16.70 27.39 -34.51
N LEU A 852 -15.37 27.37 -34.35
CA LEU A 852 -14.63 28.45 -33.71
C LEU A 852 -14.68 29.72 -34.56
N ALA A 853 -14.50 29.58 -35.88
CA ALA A 853 -14.59 30.70 -36.83
C ALA A 853 -15.98 31.35 -36.80
N ALA A 854 -17.06 30.57 -36.80
CA ALA A 854 -18.42 31.10 -36.68
C ALA A 854 -18.64 31.87 -35.36
N ALA A 855 -18.16 31.32 -34.24
CA ALA A 855 -18.25 31.98 -32.92
C ALA A 855 -17.48 33.31 -32.89
N VAL A 856 -16.26 33.36 -33.47
CA VAL A 856 -15.43 34.57 -33.55
C VAL A 856 -16.03 35.58 -34.54
N ALA A 857 -16.57 35.13 -35.67
CA ALA A 857 -17.21 35.99 -36.67
C ALA A 857 -18.47 36.68 -36.14
N GLU A 858 -19.28 35.98 -35.34
CA GLU A 858 -20.45 36.58 -34.69
C GLU A 858 -20.08 37.68 -33.68
N ILE A 859 -18.97 37.51 -32.95
CA ILE A 859 -18.43 38.53 -32.05
C ILE A 859 -17.91 39.72 -32.85
N GLY A 860 -17.18 39.46 -33.94
CA GLY A 860 -16.68 40.48 -34.87
C GLY A 860 -17.76 41.26 -35.63
N LYS A 861 -18.99 40.74 -35.76
CA LYS A 861 -20.12 41.47 -36.34
C LYS A 861 -20.73 42.52 -35.40
N GLN A 862 -20.53 42.38 -34.08
CA GLN A 862 -21.04 43.34 -33.09
C GLN A 862 -20.15 44.60 -32.97
N ASP A 863 -18.87 44.46 -33.29
CA ASP A 863 -17.88 45.53 -33.44
C ASP A 863 -17.37 45.51 -34.89
N GLY A 864 -18.02 46.27 -35.78
CA GLY A 864 -17.84 46.27 -37.24
C GLY A 864 -16.46 46.67 -37.80
N ALA A 865 -15.37 46.38 -37.08
CA ALA A 865 -13.99 46.65 -37.44
C ALA A 865 -13.01 45.49 -37.14
N LEU A 866 -13.46 44.34 -36.61
CA LEU A 866 -12.52 43.33 -36.07
C LEU A 866 -12.00 42.28 -37.09
N PHE A 867 -12.81 41.83 -38.05
CA PHE A 867 -12.41 40.79 -39.03
C PHE A 867 -13.10 41.01 -40.39
N SER A 868 -12.38 40.86 -41.51
CA SER A 868 -12.99 40.92 -42.86
C SER A 868 -13.63 39.57 -43.22
N GLU A 869 -14.71 39.57 -44.02
CA GLU A 869 -15.43 38.36 -44.46
C GLU A 869 -14.55 37.35 -45.23
N ALA A 870 -13.36 37.74 -45.69
CA ALA A 870 -12.39 36.86 -46.34
C ALA A 870 -11.41 36.17 -45.35
N GLU A 871 -11.40 36.57 -44.07
CA GLU A 871 -10.53 36.04 -43.02
C GLU A 871 -11.26 35.16 -41.96
N CYS A 872 -12.59 35.13 -41.97
CA CYS A 872 -13.42 34.19 -41.20
C CYS A 872 -13.70 32.92 -42.02
#